data_AF-A0A8X7QCF4-F1
#
_entry.id   AF-A0A8X7QCF4-F1
#
_cell.length_a   1.000
_cell.length_b   1.000
_cell.length_c   1.000
_cell.angle_alpha   90.00
_cell.angle_beta   90.00
_cell.angle_gamma   90.00
#
_symmetry.space_group_name_H-M   'P 1'
#
loop_
_entity.id
_entity.type
_entity.pdbx_description
1 polymer ?
#
loop_
_entity_poly.entity_id
_entity_poly.type
_entity_poly.pdbx_seq_one_letter_code
_entity_poly.pdbx_strand_id
1 'polypeptide(L)'
;MDIHADNKWQVKQNMDATSGSSDRCEAVTNQFGVLTLEERNANVPVNHSVQNPKSYGAISGSSSSASEVVNYLEDFAVDKSTHCRAQIRATFYPKFENEKTDQEIRTRMIEMVSKGLATLEVSLKHSGSLFMYAGHMGGAYAKNSFGNIFTAVGVFVLSRMFREAWGTMASKEEAEFNDFLEKNRMCVSMELVTAVLGDHGQRPLDDYVVVTAVTELGNGKPKFYSTSEIIAFCRTWRLPTNHVWLFSTRKSVTSFFAAFDALCEEGIATSVCRALDEVADISVPGSKDHVKVQGEILEGLVARIVSSGSARDMENVLRDHPPPTCDGANLALGLSLRETCAANRCNEEQQIRALLTSVGPSFCPSDLDWFGDDSVESHSKNADKSVVTKFLESQPADYTTSKLQEMVRLMKERRLPAAFKCYQNFHRANDVSPDNLFYKLVVHVHSDSGFRRYQKEMRNMPGLWPLYRGFFVDINLFKSNKGRDPMAVECIDKAVKDAGENCGQQGKDGLDDADANLMIKLKFLTYKLRTFLIRNGLSILFKEGPASYRAFYLRRMKIWGISDGKQKELCKMLDEWAAHIRKKCGNKQLSSSLYLSEAEPFLEQYAGRSPKNQGLIGSAGNLVRAEDFLALVDGDLDEEGDLVKKERSCAEGWGLIVFFPGIPGSAKSALCKELLNPPGGLGDDRPVHSLMGDLVKGKYWPKVADECRKKPQSIILADKNAPNEDVWRQIEDMCRRTRATAVPVVADSEGTESNPYSLDALAVFIFRVLQRVNHPGNLDKASSNAGYVILMFYHLYEGKNRKEFEGELIERFGSVVKIPLLRSDRSPLPVPVKSILEEGIDLFQLHSRRHGRLESAKGTYAVEWTKWENQLRNTLIANSEYLNSVQVPFESAVQQVREELKRIAKGEYKPPSSEKTKHGSITFAAINLPVTQVHSLLEKLAASNPTMRSFLEGKKKSIEEKLQRAHVTLSHKRSHGVAAVARYGQHLNREVPIQLTELIFNDNMAAFTAHVGSVDGETIVCKNEWPHVTLWTAEGVTAKEANTLPQLYADGKASRMVIDPPASVSGPLEFF
;
A
#
# COMPACT_ATOMS: atom_id res chain seq x y z
N MET A 1 11.03 52.87 -9.52
CA MET A 1 10.63 53.80 -8.44
C MET A 1 10.86 53.13 -7.08
N ASP A 2 12.12 52.79 -6.83
CA ASP A 2 13.00 53.62 -5.99
C ASP A 2 12.73 53.76 -4.48
N ILE A 3 13.79 53.39 -3.72
CA ILE A 3 14.37 54.11 -2.57
C ILE A 3 13.84 53.78 -1.15
N HIS A 4 14.63 52.94 -0.45
CA HIS A 4 15.26 53.17 0.89
C HIS A 4 14.39 53.49 2.15
N ALA A 5 14.88 53.30 3.40
CA ALA A 5 16.16 52.75 3.88
C ALA A 5 16.05 52.13 5.29
N ASP A 6 17.11 51.39 5.63
CA ASP A 6 17.56 50.96 6.96
C ASP A 6 17.39 51.98 8.11
N ASN A 7 17.43 51.48 9.34
CA ASN A 7 18.55 51.87 10.21
C ASN A 7 19.01 50.76 11.19
N LYS A 8 20.28 50.86 11.59
CA LYS A 8 21.02 49.93 12.49
C LYS A 8 21.43 50.65 13.79
N TRP A 9 22.39 50.03 14.51
CA TRP A 9 23.32 50.58 15.53
C TRP A 9 22.97 50.31 17.00
N GLN A 10 23.93 50.07 17.91
CA GLN A 10 25.19 49.30 17.81
C GLN A 10 25.75 48.97 19.22
N VAL A 11 26.68 48.02 19.29
CA VAL A 11 27.36 47.48 20.48
C VAL A 11 28.29 48.48 21.20
N LYS A 12 28.39 48.40 22.55
CA LYS A 12 29.61 48.48 23.44
C LYS A 12 29.21 48.70 24.92
N GLN A 13 30.05 48.56 25.95
CA GLN A 13 31.04 47.53 26.38
C GLN A 13 31.61 47.88 27.77
N ASN A 14 32.03 46.87 28.55
CA ASN A 14 33.11 46.85 29.57
C ASN A 14 33.00 47.53 30.97
N MET A 15 33.39 46.72 31.99
CA MET A 15 34.28 47.02 33.15
C MET A 15 33.78 47.90 34.32
N ASP A 16 34.12 47.68 35.60
CA ASP A 16 35.00 46.67 36.25
C ASP A 16 34.79 46.56 37.78
N ALA A 17 35.30 45.48 38.41
CA ALA A 17 35.75 45.36 39.83
C ALA A 17 34.74 45.58 41.00
N THR A 18 34.81 44.99 42.21
CA THR A 18 35.57 43.90 42.91
C THR A 18 34.81 43.62 44.25
N SER A 19 35.05 42.66 45.16
CA SER A 19 35.82 41.39 45.33
C SER A 19 35.35 40.75 46.66
N GLY A 20 35.51 39.46 47.00
CA GLY A 20 36.10 38.31 46.30
C GLY A 20 36.83 37.34 47.27
N SER A 21 36.98 36.06 46.88
CA SER A 21 37.75 34.98 47.55
C SER A 21 37.12 34.36 48.83
N SER A 22 37.36 33.09 49.18
CA SER A 22 38.12 31.97 48.55
C SER A 22 37.49 30.60 48.97
N ASP A 23 37.89 29.38 48.56
CA ASP A 23 38.96 28.83 47.69
C ASP A 23 38.59 27.38 47.22
N ARG A 24 39.26 26.89 46.16
CA ARG A 24 39.79 25.52 45.88
C ARG A 24 38.97 24.22 46.13
N CYS A 25 39.10 23.14 45.33
CA CYS A 25 39.68 22.94 43.98
C CYS A 25 39.26 21.57 43.37
N GLU A 26 39.00 21.57 42.05
CA GLU A 26 39.61 20.74 40.98
C GLU A 26 40.07 19.28 41.28
N ALA A 27 39.58 18.24 40.58
CA ALA A 27 39.99 17.72 39.23
C ALA A 27 41.26 16.79 39.29
N VAL A 28 41.71 15.98 38.30
CA VAL A 28 41.59 15.92 36.82
C VAL A 28 41.63 14.43 36.33
N THR A 29 41.28 14.16 35.07
CA THR A 29 41.41 12.89 34.32
C THR A 29 42.84 12.44 33.95
N ASN A 30 43.07 11.15 33.60
CA ASN A 30 44.09 10.77 32.59
C ASN A 30 43.93 9.37 31.96
N GLN A 31 44.76 9.02 30.95
CA GLN A 31 44.70 7.82 30.08
C GLN A 31 45.99 6.95 30.10
N PHE A 32 46.04 5.89 29.27
CA PHE A 32 47.14 4.92 28.99
C PHE A 32 47.43 3.85 30.08
N GLY A 33 47.88 2.60 29.79
CA GLY A 33 47.88 1.85 28.52
C GLY A 33 48.83 0.62 28.44
N VAL A 34 48.30 -0.55 28.01
CA VAL A 34 48.97 -1.65 27.22
C VAL A 34 49.94 -2.69 27.89
N LEU A 35 49.54 -3.99 27.87
CA LEU A 35 50.32 -5.28 27.95
C LEU A 35 51.10 -5.61 29.27
N THR A 36 51.55 -6.85 29.61
CA THR A 36 51.73 -8.18 28.95
C THR A 36 51.19 -9.41 29.76
N LEU A 37 51.45 -10.66 29.30
CA LEU A 37 51.12 -12.00 29.88
C LEU A 37 51.96 -12.34 31.17
N GLU A 38 51.77 -13.40 31.99
CA GLU A 38 51.63 -14.86 31.71
C GLU A 38 50.95 -15.77 32.78
N GLU A 39 50.34 -16.87 32.29
CA GLU A 39 50.25 -18.28 32.75
C GLU A 39 49.82 -18.81 34.17
N ARG A 40 48.83 -19.74 34.09
CA ARG A 40 48.66 -21.08 34.77
C ARG A 40 47.79 -21.33 36.03
N ASN A 41 46.75 -22.16 35.78
CA ASN A 41 46.26 -23.35 36.53
C ASN A 41 45.59 -23.23 37.93
N ALA A 42 44.28 -23.57 38.02
CA ALA A 42 43.77 -24.78 38.73
C ALA A 42 42.22 -24.97 38.75
N ASN A 43 41.69 -25.71 37.77
CA ASN A 43 40.71 -26.82 37.88
C ASN A 43 39.52 -26.89 38.92
N VAL A 44 38.29 -26.70 38.37
CA VAL A 44 37.02 -27.49 38.56
C VAL A 44 36.26 -27.41 39.94
N PRO A 45 35.07 -28.05 40.19
CA PRO A 45 33.82 -27.28 40.38
C PRO A 45 32.96 -27.62 41.63
N VAL A 46 31.78 -26.99 41.76
CA VAL A 46 30.65 -27.46 42.60
C VAL A 46 29.30 -27.28 41.86
N ASN A 47 28.35 -28.20 42.06
CA ASN A 47 26.94 -28.05 41.62
C ASN A 47 25.99 -28.88 42.52
N HIS A 48 24.69 -28.55 42.48
CA HIS A 48 23.51 -29.26 43.03
C HIS A 48 23.16 -29.21 44.55
N SER A 49 22.04 -28.51 44.80
CA SER A 49 20.74 -29.03 45.30
C SER A 49 20.30 -29.01 46.80
N VAL A 50 19.30 -28.15 47.05
CA VAL A 50 17.95 -28.43 47.66
C VAL A 50 17.83 -29.05 49.07
N GLN A 51 17.16 -28.32 49.98
CA GLN A 51 15.98 -28.80 50.77
C GLN A 51 15.28 -27.69 51.58
N ASN A 52 13.97 -27.85 51.87
CA ASN A 52 13.12 -26.99 52.72
C ASN A 52 12.68 -27.73 54.00
N PRO A 53 12.37 -27.02 55.11
CA PRO A 53 11.29 -27.43 56.02
C PRO A 53 10.30 -26.30 56.42
N LYS A 54 9.28 -26.63 57.23
CA LYS A 54 7.98 -25.92 57.32
C LYS A 54 7.73 -25.16 58.64
N SER A 55 6.95 -24.07 58.53
CA SER A 55 5.85 -23.55 59.39
C SER A 55 5.79 -23.79 60.93
N TYR A 56 5.40 -22.75 61.68
CA TYR A 56 4.56 -22.87 62.90
C TYR A 56 3.87 -21.54 63.32
N GLY A 57 2.63 -21.64 63.82
CA GLY A 57 2.07 -20.77 64.88
C GLY A 57 1.60 -19.34 64.53
N ALA A 58 0.46 -18.91 65.11
CA ALA A 58 -0.06 -17.54 65.01
C ALA A 58 -0.73 -17.09 66.32
N ILE A 59 -0.75 -15.77 66.58
CA ILE A 59 -1.60 -15.11 67.60
C ILE A 59 -2.15 -13.81 66.97
N SER A 60 -3.36 -13.43 67.36
CA SER A 60 -4.16 -12.35 66.76
C SER A 60 -3.97 -10.98 67.44
N GLY A 61 -4.20 -9.91 66.66
CA GLY A 61 -4.42 -8.54 67.14
C GLY A 61 -5.25 -7.79 66.10
N SER A 62 -6.40 -7.22 66.51
CA SER A 62 -7.39 -6.65 65.58
C SER A 62 -7.32 -5.12 65.46
N SER A 63 -7.15 -4.62 64.24
CA SER A 63 -7.41 -3.23 63.85
C SER A 63 -8.01 -3.21 62.45
N SER A 64 -9.20 -2.64 62.29
CA SER A 64 -9.96 -2.61 61.03
C SER A 64 -9.54 -1.48 60.09
N SER A 65 -10.13 -1.48 58.89
CA SER A 65 -10.08 -0.45 57.82
C SER A 65 -8.77 -0.28 57.04
N ALA A 66 -8.55 -1.21 56.09
CA ALA A 66 -8.11 -0.90 54.73
C ALA A 66 -8.92 -1.79 53.78
N SER A 67 -9.31 -1.30 52.60
CA SER A 67 -10.12 -2.05 51.63
C SER A 67 -9.21 -2.86 50.69
N GLU A 68 -9.10 -4.16 50.92
CA GLU A 68 -8.39 -5.09 50.03
C GLU A 68 -9.09 -5.15 48.66
N VAL A 69 -8.49 -4.56 47.63
CA VAL A 69 -9.00 -4.62 46.25
C VAL A 69 -8.70 -6.00 45.67
N VAL A 70 -9.67 -6.89 45.76
CA VAL A 70 -9.55 -8.28 45.29
C VAL A 70 -9.38 -8.32 43.76
N ASN A 71 -8.36 -9.03 43.29
CA ASN A 71 -8.06 -9.21 41.87
C ASN A 71 -9.00 -10.24 41.21
N TYR A 72 -10.31 -9.94 41.17
CA TYR A 72 -11.39 -10.86 40.78
C TYR A 72 -11.18 -11.62 39.46
N LEU A 73 -10.33 -11.12 38.56
CA LEU A 73 -10.00 -11.80 37.31
C LEU A 73 -9.32 -13.15 37.54
N GLU A 74 -8.49 -13.31 38.56
CA GLU A 74 -7.77 -14.59 38.80
C GLU A 74 -8.76 -15.67 39.27
N ASP A 75 -9.61 -15.35 40.24
CA ASP A 75 -10.65 -16.23 40.79
C ASP A 75 -11.81 -16.55 39.83
N PHE A 76 -12.02 -15.75 38.77
CA PHE A 76 -13.12 -15.92 37.82
C PHE A 76 -12.97 -17.21 36.96
N ALA A 77 -13.38 -18.35 37.51
CA ALA A 77 -13.38 -19.63 36.80
C ALA A 77 -14.52 -19.69 35.76
N VAL A 78 -14.20 -19.97 34.51
CA VAL A 78 -15.18 -20.10 33.41
C VAL A 78 -15.88 -21.46 33.49
N ASP A 79 -17.21 -21.45 33.46
CA ASP A 79 -18.06 -22.63 33.60
C ASP A 79 -19.27 -22.59 32.63
N LYS A 80 -20.15 -23.61 32.69
CA LYS A 80 -21.34 -23.72 31.83
C LYS A 80 -22.43 -22.67 32.10
N SER A 81 -22.29 -21.85 33.14
CA SER A 81 -23.14 -20.70 33.47
C SER A 81 -22.45 -19.36 33.18
N THR A 82 -21.23 -19.38 32.63
CA THR A 82 -20.44 -18.18 32.31
C THR A 82 -20.74 -17.73 30.88
N HIS A 83 -21.32 -16.54 30.78
CA HIS A 83 -21.63 -15.87 29.52
C HIS A 83 -20.69 -14.67 29.32
N CYS A 84 -20.57 -14.25 28.08
CA CYS A 84 -19.88 -13.02 27.71
C CYS A 84 -20.75 -12.19 26.77
N ARG A 85 -20.55 -10.88 26.79
CA ARG A 85 -21.16 -9.96 25.84
C ARG A 85 -20.09 -8.99 25.33
N ALA A 86 -19.98 -8.86 24.02
CA ALA A 86 -18.97 -8.02 23.37
C ALA A 86 -19.62 -6.98 22.46
N GLN A 87 -19.37 -5.70 22.75
CA GLN A 87 -19.95 -4.55 22.06
C GLN A 87 -18.85 -3.74 21.37
N ILE A 88 -18.94 -3.57 20.04
CA ILE A 88 -18.03 -2.70 19.29
C ILE A 88 -18.29 -1.24 19.73
N ARG A 89 -17.22 -0.50 20.04
CA ARG A 89 -17.25 0.92 20.46
C ARG A 89 -16.73 1.88 19.40
N ALA A 90 -15.73 1.46 18.64
CA ALA A 90 -15.24 2.20 17.48
C ALA A 90 -14.70 1.25 16.42
N THR A 91 -14.97 1.57 15.15
CA THR A 91 -14.31 0.93 14.01
C THR A 91 -14.38 1.74 12.72
N PHE A 92 -13.31 1.64 11.92
CA PHE A 92 -13.16 2.24 10.60
C PHE A 92 -13.26 1.18 9.49
N TYR A 93 -13.38 1.62 8.24
CA TYR A 93 -13.53 0.76 7.06
C TYR A 93 -12.57 -0.47 7.03
N PRO A 94 -13.01 -1.60 6.45
CA PRO A 94 -12.15 -2.73 6.12
C PRO A 94 -10.89 -2.30 5.37
N LYS A 95 -9.79 -3.06 5.48
CA LYS A 95 -8.56 -2.67 4.79
C LYS A 95 -8.70 -2.73 3.26
N PHE A 96 -8.81 -1.56 2.67
CA PHE A 96 -8.71 -1.30 1.24
C PHE A 96 -7.25 -1.11 0.78
N GLU A 97 -6.99 -1.33 -0.51
CA GLU A 97 -5.63 -1.37 -1.05
C GLU A 97 -5.14 0.00 -1.57
N ASN A 98 -3.81 0.14 -1.62
CA ASN A 98 -3.19 1.23 -2.37
C ASN A 98 -3.10 0.82 -3.84
N GLU A 99 -3.17 1.77 -4.76
CA GLU A 99 -2.88 1.51 -6.17
C GLU A 99 -1.46 0.93 -6.35
N LYS A 100 -1.37 -0.32 -6.80
CA LYS A 100 -0.12 -1.05 -7.05
C LYS A 100 0.01 -1.51 -8.51
N THR A 101 -0.26 -0.60 -9.45
CA THR A 101 -0.34 -0.89 -10.90
C THR A 101 -1.42 -1.90 -11.28
N ASP A 102 -2.43 -2.11 -10.42
CA ASP A 102 -3.60 -2.98 -10.66
C ASP A 102 -4.58 -2.31 -11.63
N GLN A 103 -4.19 -2.29 -12.91
CA GLN A 103 -5.04 -1.90 -14.04
C GLN A 103 -6.36 -2.70 -14.08
N GLU A 104 -6.38 -3.91 -13.52
CA GLU A 104 -7.57 -4.74 -13.35
C GLU A 104 -8.61 -4.07 -12.44
N ILE A 105 -8.22 -3.45 -11.31
CA ILE A 105 -9.15 -2.75 -10.43
C ILE A 105 -9.72 -1.50 -11.11
N ARG A 106 -8.86 -0.71 -11.78
CA ARG A 106 -9.30 0.46 -12.57
C ARG A 106 -10.28 0.05 -13.67
N THR A 107 -9.95 -1.01 -14.43
CA THR A 107 -10.80 -1.53 -15.52
C THR A 107 -12.14 -2.00 -14.98
N ARG A 108 -12.16 -2.73 -13.86
CA ARG A 108 -13.40 -3.18 -13.20
C ARG A 108 -14.25 -2.01 -12.73
N MET A 109 -13.66 -0.99 -12.11
CA MET A 109 -14.38 0.24 -11.72
C MET A 109 -15.00 0.94 -12.93
N ILE A 110 -14.23 1.13 -14.01
CA ILE A 110 -14.71 1.72 -15.27
C ILE A 110 -15.85 0.88 -15.86
N GLU A 111 -15.74 -0.45 -15.86
CA GLU A 111 -16.72 -1.36 -16.42
C GLU A 111 -18.05 -1.36 -15.64
N MET A 112 -18.00 -1.38 -14.31
CA MET A 112 -19.20 -1.33 -13.46
C MET A 112 -20.01 -0.03 -13.68
N VAL A 113 -19.32 1.11 -13.72
CA VAL A 113 -19.94 2.42 -14.01
C VAL A 113 -20.42 2.47 -15.48
N SER A 114 -19.65 1.93 -16.42
CA SER A 114 -20.04 1.88 -17.85
C SER A 114 -21.30 1.04 -18.11
N LYS A 115 -21.61 0.08 -17.23
CA LYS A 115 -22.82 -0.74 -17.26
C LYS A 115 -23.99 -0.14 -16.47
N GLY A 116 -23.81 1.02 -15.83
CA GLY A 116 -24.83 1.65 -14.97
C GLY A 116 -25.10 0.90 -13.65
N LEU A 117 -24.25 -0.06 -13.29
CA LEU A 117 -24.42 -0.88 -12.06
C LEU A 117 -24.01 -0.11 -10.80
N ALA A 118 -23.14 0.89 -10.94
CA ALA A 118 -22.53 1.61 -9.85
C ALA A 118 -22.18 3.06 -10.24
N THR A 119 -21.93 3.89 -9.22
CA THR A 119 -21.24 5.18 -9.36
C THR A 119 -19.82 5.05 -8.79
N LEU A 120 -18.82 5.67 -9.38
CA LEU A 120 -17.53 5.88 -8.72
C LEU A 120 -17.57 7.19 -7.94
N GLU A 121 -17.33 7.11 -6.65
CA GLU A 121 -17.16 8.24 -5.74
C GLU A 121 -15.66 8.47 -5.50
N VAL A 122 -15.25 9.74 -5.41
CA VAL A 122 -13.87 10.12 -5.10
C VAL A 122 -13.86 11.23 -4.06
N SER A 123 -13.00 11.14 -3.05
CA SER A 123 -12.77 12.21 -2.07
C SER A 123 -11.30 12.58 -1.96
N LEU A 124 -10.99 13.79 -1.47
CA LEU A 124 -9.60 14.13 -1.13
C LEU A 124 -9.07 13.18 -0.04
N LYS A 125 -7.81 12.77 -0.16
CA LYS A 125 -7.08 12.23 0.98
C LYS A 125 -6.24 13.33 1.62
N HIS A 126 -6.79 13.88 2.71
CA HIS A 126 -6.06 14.71 3.67
C HIS A 126 -4.90 13.92 4.31
N SER A 127 -3.88 14.62 4.80
CA SER A 127 -2.71 14.00 5.46
C SER A 127 -2.76 14.27 6.96
N GLY A 128 -3.14 13.27 7.76
CA GLY A 128 -3.22 13.38 9.21
C GLY A 128 -3.21 12.03 9.92
N SER A 129 -3.85 11.97 11.09
CA SER A 129 -4.02 10.78 11.92
C SER A 129 -5.48 10.31 11.93
N LEU A 130 -5.74 8.99 11.95
CA LEU A 130 -7.11 8.48 12.13
C LEU A 130 -7.56 8.70 13.59
N PHE A 131 -8.59 9.52 13.76
CA PHE A 131 -9.30 9.75 15.01
C PHE A 131 -10.75 9.24 14.89
N MET A 132 -11.29 8.68 15.96
CA MET A 132 -12.66 8.16 16.02
C MET A 132 -13.30 8.54 17.36
N TYR A 133 -14.57 8.93 17.32
CA TYR A 133 -15.32 9.37 18.50
C TYR A 133 -16.73 8.77 18.49
N ALA A 134 -17.16 8.24 19.63
CA ALA A 134 -18.43 7.51 19.77
C ALA A 134 -19.35 8.08 20.87
N GLY A 135 -19.05 9.29 21.35
CA GLY A 135 -19.65 9.91 22.55
C GLY A 135 -18.69 9.90 23.75
N HIS A 136 -19.05 10.59 24.83
CA HIS A 136 -18.25 10.67 26.07
C HIS A 136 -18.07 9.32 26.79
N MET A 137 -19.15 8.58 27.08
CA MET A 137 -19.08 7.19 27.50
C MET A 137 -18.70 6.30 26.31
N GLY A 138 -19.06 6.72 25.10
CA GLY A 138 -18.67 6.13 23.83
C GLY A 138 -17.18 5.76 23.75
N GLY A 139 -16.34 6.75 24.04
CA GLY A 139 -14.88 6.70 24.00
C GLY A 139 -14.28 7.49 22.83
N ALA A 140 -13.10 8.06 23.08
CA ALA A 140 -12.24 8.67 22.06
C ALA A 140 -11.10 7.72 21.70
N TYR A 141 -10.86 7.52 20.39
CA TYR A 141 -9.98 6.47 19.89
C TYR A 141 -9.05 7.00 18.79
N ALA A 142 -7.79 6.56 18.82
CA ALA A 142 -6.81 6.76 17.76
C ALA A 142 -6.51 5.43 17.07
N LYS A 143 -5.65 5.44 16.05
CA LYS A 143 -5.16 4.24 15.37
C LYS A 143 -4.55 3.23 16.36
N ASN A 144 -5.30 2.17 16.68
CA ASN A 144 -4.93 1.06 17.58
C ASN A 144 -4.60 1.48 19.03
N SER A 145 -5.04 2.65 19.50
CA SER A 145 -4.82 3.16 20.86
C SER A 145 -5.96 4.08 21.36
N PHE A 146 -6.04 4.32 22.67
CA PHE A 146 -6.95 5.27 23.32
C PHE A 146 -6.30 5.80 24.61
N GLY A 147 -6.85 6.84 25.23
CA GLY A 147 -6.39 7.32 26.55
C GLY A 147 -4.97 7.89 26.54
N ASN A 148 -4.64 8.67 25.50
CA ASN A 148 -3.31 9.21 25.20
C ASN A 148 -3.38 10.60 24.55
N ILE A 149 -2.23 11.24 24.29
CA ILE A 149 -2.16 12.58 23.68
C ILE A 149 -2.87 12.67 22.32
N PHE A 150 -2.76 11.66 21.45
CA PHE A 150 -3.46 11.62 20.16
C PHE A 150 -4.98 11.74 20.30
N THR A 151 -5.56 11.08 21.31
CA THR A 151 -7.00 11.14 21.57
C THR A 151 -7.42 12.42 22.29
N ALA A 152 -6.59 12.97 23.18
CA ALA A 152 -6.83 14.26 23.82
C ALA A 152 -6.84 15.41 22.79
N VAL A 153 -5.85 15.44 21.89
CA VAL A 153 -5.77 16.40 20.77
C VAL A 153 -6.98 16.26 19.83
N GLY A 154 -7.42 15.04 19.53
CA GLY A 154 -8.61 14.80 18.71
C GLY A 154 -9.90 15.36 19.32
N VAL A 155 -10.12 15.14 20.62
CA VAL A 155 -11.27 15.68 21.37
C VAL A 155 -11.20 17.22 21.45
N PHE A 156 -10.01 17.79 21.71
CA PHE A 156 -9.79 19.24 21.69
C PHE A 156 -10.15 19.88 20.35
N VAL A 157 -9.62 19.34 19.25
CA VAL A 157 -9.87 19.90 17.91
C VAL A 157 -11.33 19.74 17.52
N LEU A 158 -11.99 18.63 17.88
CA LEU A 158 -13.42 18.43 17.61
C LEU A 158 -14.30 19.44 18.38
N SER A 159 -14.09 19.63 19.69
CA SER A 159 -14.78 20.68 20.47
C SER A 159 -14.52 22.08 19.89
N ARG A 160 -13.29 22.36 19.43
CA ARG A 160 -12.98 23.62 18.74
C ARG A 160 -13.79 23.80 17.45
N MET A 161 -14.02 22.75 16.66
CA MET A 161 -14.90 22.84 15.48
C MET A 161 -16.36 23.13 15.87
N PHE A 162 -16.87 22.57 16.98
CA PHE A 162 -18.20 22.94 17.50
C PHE A 162 -18.25 24.43 17.89
N ARG A 163 -17.22 24.96 18.54
CA ARG A 163 -17.13 26.39 18.91
C ARG A 163 -17.04 27.32 17.69
N GLU A 164 -16.31 26.92 16.66
CA GLU A 164 -16.25 27.64 15.37
C GLU A 164 -17.63 27.64 14.68
N ALA A 165 -18.32 26.50 14.64
CA ALA A 165 -19.58 26.35 13.91
C ALA A 165 -20.81 26.94 14.62
N TRP A 166 -20.89 26.81 15.95
CA TRP A 166 -22.08 27.12 16.77
C TRP A 166 -21.89 28.28 17.76
N GLY A 167 -20.67 28.83 17.88
CA GLY A 167 -20.38 29.97 18.75
C GLY A 167 -20.77 29.72 20.21
N THR A 168 -21.61 30.59 20.77
CA THR A 168 -22.10 30.49 22.16
C THR A 168 -23.00 29.27 22.43
N MET A 169 -23.54 28.64 21.40
CA MET A 169 -24.39 27.43 21.55
C MET A 169 -23.58 26.14 21.67
N ALA A 170 -22.27 26.17 21.37
CA ALA A 170 -21.45 24.97 21.22
C ALA A 170 -21.57 23.97 22.37
N SER A 171 -21.51 24.40 23.63
CA SER A 171 -21.59 23.50 24.79
C SER A 171 -22.95 22.82 25.00
N LYS A 172 -24.02 23.30 24.38
CA LYS A 172 -25.31 22.57 24.30
C LYS A 172 -25.26 21.52 23.20
N GLU A 173 -24.86 21.93 21.99
CA GLU A 173 -24.82 21.04 20.82
C GLU A 173 -23.78 19.92 20.98
N GLU A 174 -22.67 20.17 21.69
CA GLU A 174 -21.69 19.18 22.14
C GLU A 174 -22.32 18.06 22.99
N ALA A 175 -23.20 18.43 23.93
CA ALA A 175 -23.88 17.47 24.80
C ALA A 175 -24.99 16.70 24.06
N GLU A 176 -25.80 17.39 23.25
CA GLU A 176 -26.84 16.74 22.43
C GLU A 176 -26.23 15.82 21.35
N PHE A 177 -25.04 16.13 20.84
CA PHE A 177 -24.27 15.25 19.97
C PHE A 177 -23.78 13.98 20.69
N ASN A 178 -23.31 14.11 21.94
CA ASN A 178 -22.91 12.98 22.77
C ASN A 178 -24.09 12.03 23.03
N ASP A 179 -25.23 12.57 23.48
CA ASP A 179 -26.47 11.82 23.67
C ASP A 179 -26.91 11.13 22.37
N PHE A 180 -26.81 11.82 21.23
CA PHE A 180 -27.16 11.27 19.93
C PHE A 180 -26.26 10.10 19.52
N LEU A 181 -24.93 10.23 19.64
CA LEU A 181 -24.00 9.16 19.29
C LEU A 181 -24.22 7.91 20.15
N GLU A 182 -24.45 8.08 21.46
CA GLU A 182 -24.58 6.95 22.37
C GLU A 182 -25.93 6.25 22.25
N LYS A 183 -27.02 7.03 22.14
CA LYS A 183 -28.39 6.50 21.94
C LYS A 183 -28.52 5.69 20.64
N ASN A 184 -27.89 6.14 19.57
CA ASN A 184 -27.91 5.47 18.26
C ASN A 184 -26.74 4.47 18.08
N ARG A 185 -25.81 4.38 19.04
CA ARG A 185 -24.57 3.58 18.99
C ARG A 185 -23.75 3.86 17.73
N MET A 186 -23.36 5.12 17.53
CA MET A 186 -22.65 5.58 16.35
C MET A 186 -21.20 5.95 16.67
N CYS A 187 -20.31 5.75 15.69
CA CYS A 187 -18.90 6.11 15.74
C CYS A 187 -18.56 6.98 14.52
N VAL A 188 -18.16 8.22 14.76
CA VAL A 188 -17.71 9.17 13.72
C VAL A 188 -16.20 9.02 13.57
N SER A 189 -15.75 8.76 12.34
CA SER A 189 -14.34 8.61 12.00
C SER A 189 -13.87 9.82 11.20
N MET A 190 -12.73 10.39 11.60
CA MET A 190 -12.17 11.63 11.09
C MET A 190 -10.68 11.45 10.77
N GLU A 191 -10.19 12.18 9.76
CA GLU A 191 -8.76 12.45 9.66
C GLU A 191 -8.50 13.71 10.52
N LEU A 192 -7.71 13.56 11.58
CA LEU A 192 -7.23 14.63 12.44
C LEU A 192 -5.96 15.22 11.84
N VAL A 193 -6.04 16.47 11.38
CA VAL A 193 -4.97 17.17 10.67
C VAL A 193 -4.41 18.26 11.58
N THR A 194 -3.20 18.05 12.08
CA THR A 194 -2.50 18.99 12.96
C THR A 194 -0.98 18.91 12.78
N ALA A 195 -0.27 20.00 13.09
CA ALA A 195 1.18 20.02 13.19
C ALA A 195 1.72 19.53 14.55
N VAL A 196 0.87 19.36 15.56
CA VAL A 196 1.26 19.06 16.96
C VAL A 196 1.68 17.61 17.17
N LEU A 197 1.08 16.68 16.43
CA LEU A 197 1.32 15.23 16.51
C LEU A 197 2.44 14.74 15.56
N GLY A 198 3.09 15.65 14.82
CA GLY A 198 4.26 15.37 13.98
C GLY A 198 4.03 15.48 12.47
N ASP A 199 5.10 15.30 11.71
CA ASP A 199 5.13 15.54 10.25
C ASP A 199 4.61 14.34 9.41
N HIS A 200 3.41 14.47 8.85
CA HIS A 200 2.81 13.45 7.97
C HIS A 200 3.01 13.69 6.46
N GLY A 201 3.14 14.95 6.02
CA GLY A 201 3.35 15.29 4.60
C GLY A 201 3.68 16.76 4.36
N GLN A 202 2.73 17.65 4.67
CA GLN A 202 2.93 19.10 4.80
C GLN A 202 2.38 19.52 6.18
N ARG A 203 3.09 20.41 6.88
CA ARG A 203 2.60 20.99 8.15
C ARG A 203 1.36 21.85 7.84
N PRO A 204 0.19 21.55 8.42
CA PRO A 204 -1.03 22.30 8.12
C PRO A 204 -0.99 23.70 8.74
N LEU A 205 -1.67 24.64 8.10
CA LEU A 205 -1.76 26.04 8.52
C LEU A 205 -2.67 26.18 9.74
N ASP A 206 -3.83 25.51 9.72
CA ASP A 206 -4.81 25.40 10.80
C ASP A 206 -4.84 23.95 11.37
N ASP A 207 -5.38 23.76 12.57
CA ASP A 207 -5.55 22.43 13.19
C ASP A 207 -7.03 22.03 13.18
N TYR A 208 -7.40 21.00 12.42
CA TYR A 208 -8.80 20.65 12.14
C TYR A 208 -9.04 19.13 12.04
N VAL A 209 -10.31 18.74 12.12
CA VAL A 209 -10.79 17.39 11.78
C VAL A 209 -11.64 17.45 10.51
N VAL A 210 -11.63 16.38 9.71
CA VAL A 210 -12.55 16.20 8.59
C VAL A 210 -13.18 14.81 8.66
N VAL A 211 -14.51 14.73 8.53
CA VAL A 211 -15.23 13.45 8.63
C VAL A 211 -14.98 12.60 7.38
N THR A 212 -14.63 11.33 7.59
CA THR A 212 -14.30 10.36 6.54
C THR A 212 -15.14 9.08 6.58
N ALA A 213 -15.77 8.77 7.72
CA ALA A 213 -16.81 7.75 7.82
C ALA A 213 -17.75 8.04 9.00
N VAL A 214 -18.99 7.60 8.91
CA VAL A 214 -19.92 7.49 10.03
C VAL A 214 -20.39 6.03 10.08
N THR A 215 -20.28 5.40 11.25
CA THR A 215 -20.50 3.96 11.42
C THR A 215 -21.56 3.68 12.49
N GLU A 216 -22.61 2.96 12.14
CA GLU A 216 -23.57 2.40 13.12
C GLU A 216 -23.04 1.08 13.69
N LEU A 217 -22.95 1.01 15.01
CA LEU A 217 -22.37 -0.10 15.79
C LEU A 217 -23.47 -0.88 16.53
N GLY A 218 -24.55 -1.22 15.81
CA GLY A 218 -25.70 -1.96 16.33
C GLY A 218 -25.39 -3.42 16.72
N ASN A 219 -26.43 -4.23 16.93
CA ASN A 219 -26.31 -5.65 17.32
C ASN A 219 -25.99 -6.59 16.12
N GLY A 220 -25.18 -6.14 15.15
CA GLY A 220 -24.86 -6.89 13.93
C GLY A 220 -23.60 -6.38 13.22
N LYS A 221 -23.43 -6.74 11.94
CA LYS A 221 -22.33 -6.27 11.06
C LYS A 221 -22.35 -4.72 11.05
N PRO A 222 -21.24 -4.03 11.43
CA PRO A 222 -21.18 -2.56 11.38
C PRO A 222 -21.61 -2.01 10.02
N LYS A 223 -22.52 -1.03 10.03
CA LYS A 223 -22.99 -0.34 8.82
C LYS A 223 -22.24 0.98 8.69
N PHE A 224 -21.82 1.32 7.47
CA PHE A 224 -21.16 2.58 7.16
C PHE A 224 -22.09 3.40 6.29
N TYR A 225 -22.27 4.67 6.63
CA TYR A 225 -23.09 5.60 5.86
C TYR A 225 -22.56 5.79 4.44
N SER A 226 -23.48 5.94 3.49
CA SER A 226 -23.20 6.49 2.17
C SER A 226 -22.74 7.95 2.30
N THR A 227 -22.03 8.47 1.31
CA THR A 227 -21.45 9.82 1.44
C THR A 227 -22.50 10.94 1.37
N SER A 228 -23.68 10.69 0.79
CA SER A 228 -24.86 11.54 0.95
C SER A 228 -25.35 11.56 2.41
N GLU A 229 -25.49 10.41 3.06
CA GLU A 229 -25.83 10.34 4.50
C GLU A 229 -24.75 11.02 5.37
N ILE A 230 -23.46 10.85 5.06
CA ILE A 230 -22.36 11.55 5.74
C ILE A 230 -22.49 13.08 5.56
N ILE A 231 -22.81 13.57 4.37
CA ILE A 231 -23.00 15.01 4.11
C ILE A 231 -24.23 15.55 4.84
N ALA A 232 -25.36 14.81 4.87
CA ALA A 232 -26.54 15.18 5.65
C ALA A 232 -26.24 15.26 7.15
N PHE A 233 -25.56 14.24 7.70
CA PHE A 233 -25.11 14.19 9.08
C PHE A 233 -24.18 15.36 9.42
N CYS A 234 -23.16 15.60 8.59
CA CYS A 234 -22.19 16.68 8.82
C CYS A 234 -22.82 18.06 8.70
N ARG A 235 -23.75 18.30 7.77
CA ARG A 235 -24.45 19.59 7.66
C ARG A 235 -25.41 19.82 8.83
N THR A 236 -26.04 18.76 9.36
CA THR A 236 -26.90 18.81 10.54
C THR A 236 -26.11 19.21 11.80
N TRP A 237 -24.98 18.54 12.06
CA TRP A 237 -24.12 18.83 13.23
C TRP A 237 -23.08 19.94 13.00
N ARG A 238 -23.07 20.53 11.80
CA ARG A 238 -22.07 21.49 11.28
C ARG A 238 -20.61 21.01 11.34
N LEU A 239 -20.39 19.70 11.25
CA LEU A 239 -19.06 19.10 11.24
C LEU A 239 -18.37 19.24 9.87
N PRO A 240 -17.02 19.29 9.80
CA PRO A 240 -16.36 19.52 8.52
C PRO A 240 -16.46 18.34 7.54
N THR A 241 -17.11 18.58 6.40
CA THR A 241 -17.14 17.67 5.23
C THR A 241 -15.86 17.72 4.40
N ASN A 242 -15.48 16.57 3.85
CA ASN A 242 -14.48 16.42 2.80
C ASN A 242 -15.01 16.97 1.44
N HIS A 243 -14.11 17.24 0.48
CA HIS A 243 -14.47 17.51 -0.93
C HIS A 243 -14.69 16.17 -1.64
N VAL A 244 -15.82 16.03 -2.33
CA VAL A 244 -16.29 14.79 -2.95
C VAL A 244 -16.70 15.02 -4.40
N TRP A 245 -16.37 14.07 -5.29
CA TRP A 245 -16.75 14.04 -6.70
C TRP A 245 -17.42 12.72 -7.04
N LEU A 246 -18.46 12.74 -7.88
CA LEU A 246 -19.16 11.55 -8.36
C LEU A 246 -19.01 11.40 -9.88
N PHE A 247 -18.76 10.18 -10.31
CA PHE A 247 -18.56 9.76 -11.70
C PHE A 247 -19.50 8.58 -12.00
N SER A 248 -20.65 8.90 -12.60
CA SER A 248 -21.77 8.02 -12.91
C SER A 248 -21.78 7.51 -14.35
N THR A 249 -20.94 8.06 -15.23
CA THR A 249 -20.91 7.70 -16.66
C THR A 249 -19.55 7.15 -17.08
N ARG A 250 -19.53 6.34 -18.15
CA ARG A 250 -18.26 5.91 -18.80
C ARG A 250 -17.35 7.09 -19.14
N LYS A 251 -17.94 8.22 -19.55
CA LYS A 251 -17.23 9.44 -19.94
C LYS A 251 -16.54 10.10 -18.74
N SER A 252 -17.27 10.30 -17.65
CA SER A 252 -16.75 10.94 -16.44
C SER A 252 -15.73 10.03 -15.73
N VAL A 253 -16.00 8.73 -15.59
CA VAL A 253 -15.07 7.79 -14.91
C VAL A 253 -13.76 7.57 -15.67
N THR A 254 -13.77 7.53 -17.01
CA THR A 254 -12.52 7.46 -17.79
C THR A 254 -11.77 8.79 -17.78
N SER A 255 -12.49 9.91 -17.78
CA SER A 255 -11.89 11.25 -17.61
C SER A 255 -11.24 11.41 -16.25
N PHE A 256 -11.83 10.88 -15.17
CA PHE A 256 -11.23 10.86 -13.84
C PHE A 256 -9.85 10.19 -13.83
N PHE A 257 -9.74 8.95 -14.31
CA PHE A 257 -8.47 8.22 -14.31
C PHE A 257 -7.42 8.89 -15.22
N ALA A 258 -7.84 9.42 -16.38
CA ALA A 258 -6.94 10.17 -17.27
C ALA A 258 -6.46 11.51 -16.64
N ALA A 259 -7.33 12.22 -15.90
CA ALA A 259 -6.97 13.44 -15.17
C ALA A 259 -6.00 13.13 -14.02
N PHE A 260 -6.20 12.02 -13.30
CA PHE A 260 -5.26 11.55 -12.29
C PHE A 260 -3.91 11.16 -12.90
N ASP A 261 -3.87 10.38 -13.97
CA ASP A 261 -2.60 9.98 -14.61
C ASP A 261 -1.84 11.15 -15.24
N ALA A 262 -2.55 12.22 -15.65
CA ALA A 262 -1.94 13.48 -16.08
C ALA A 262 -1.42 14.34 -14.92
N LEU A 263 -1.80 14.05 -13.67
CA LEU A 263 -1.43 14.83 -12.48
C LEU A 263 -0.61 14.04 -11.45
N CYS A 264 -0.50 12.71 -11.51
CA CYS A 264 0.07 11.92 -10.42
C CYS A 264 1.55 12.23 -10.12
N GLU A 265 2.29 12.81 -11.08
CA GLU A 265 3.68 13.29 -10.91
C GLU A 265 3.84 14.77 -10.50
N GLU A 266 2.79 15.61 -10.54
CA GLU A 266 2.89 17.07 -10.25
C GLU A 266 1.63 17.71 -9.63
N GLY A 267 0.68 16.88 -9.18
CA GLY A 267 -0.54 17.32 -8.55
C GLY A 267 -0.28 18.12 -7.28
N ILE A 268 -0.96 19.27 -7.21
CA ILE A 268 -1.11 20.11 -6.02
C ILE A 268 -2.62 20.34 -5.83
N ALA A 269 -3.06 20.67 -4.62
CA ALA A 269 -4.49 20.75 -4.28
C ALA A 269 -5.29 21.63 -5.27
N THR A 270 -4.80 22.83 -5.63
CA THR A 270 -5.46 23.72 -6.60
C THR A 270 -5.56 23.12 -8.01
N SER A 271 -4.55 22.38 -8.47
CA SER A 271 -4.55 21.79 -9.83
C SER A 271 -5.37 20.51 -9.91
N VAL A 272 -5.43 19.74 -8.81
CA VAL A 272 -6.23 18.52 -8.70
C VAL A 272 -7.71 18.84 -8.56
N CYS A 273 -8.11 19.71 -7.61
CA CYS A 273 -9.53 19.99 -7.38
C CYS A 273 -10.19 20.55 -8.64
N ARG A 274 -9.60 21.60 -9.24
CA ARG A 274 -10.10 22.20 -10.50
C ARG A 274 -10.23 21.18 -11.63
N ALA A 275 -9.23 20.32 -11.82
CA ALA A 275 -9.27 19.31 -12.88
C ALA A 275 -10.39 18.28 -12.66
N LEU A 276 -10.73 17.95 -11.40
CA LEU A 276 -11.81 17.05 -11.03
C LEU A 276 -13.19 17.73 -11.09
N ASP A 277 -13.30 18.97 -10.63
CA ASP A 277 -14.51 19.80 -10.76
C ASP A 277 -14.93 19.96 -12.24
N GLU A 278 -13.97 19.96 -13.17
CA GLU A 278 -14.22 20.01 -14.62
C GLU A 278 -14.52 18.63 -15.28
N VAL A 279 -14.41 17.49 -14.58
CA VAL A 279 -14.69 16.15 -15.17
C VAL A 279 -15.67 15.27 -14.39
N ALA A 280 -16.09 15.69 -13.20
CA ALA A 280 -17.13 15.02 -12.41
C ALA A 280 -18.54 15.33 -12.95
N ASP A 281 -19.48 14.42 -12.69
CA ASP A 281 -20.90 14.67 -12.96
C ASP A 281 -21.54 15.50 -11.82
N ILE A 282 -21.07 15.28 -10.59
CA ILE A 282 -21.39 16.10 -9.40
C ILE A 282 -20.07 16.41 -8.66
N SER A 283 -19.87 17.67 -8.27
CA SER A 283 -18.82 18.08 -7.31
C SER A 283 -19.47 18.68 -6.07
N VAL A 284 -18.98 18.29 -4.89
CA VAL A 284 -19.37 18.82 -3.58
C VAL A 284 -18.12 19.35 -2.88
N PRO A 285 -17.95 20.68 -2.75
CA PRO A 285 -16.76 21.24 -2.11
C PRO A 285 -16.71 20.89 -0.63
N GLY A 286 -15.47 20.72 -0.13
CA GLY A 286 -15.22 20.55 1.29
C GLY A 286 -15.53 21.83 2.07
N SER A 287 -16.10 21.67 3.28
CA SER A 287 -16.48 22.78 4.17
C SER A 287 -15.31 23.67 4.61
N LYS A 288 -14.13 23.07 4.86
CA LYS A 288 -12.83 23.75 5.02
C LYS A 288 -11.99 23.46 3.77
N ASP A 289 -11.57 24.53 3.09
CA ASP A 289 -10.75 24.51 1.87
C ASP A 289 -9.34 24.00 2.17
N HIS A 290 -8.94 22.88 1.53
CA HIS A 290 -7.65 22.22 1.77
C HIS A 290 -6.45 23.16 1.55
N VAL A 291 -6.49 24.06 0.57
CA VAL A 291 -5.39 25.00 0.29
C VAL A 291 -5.26 26.01 1.44
N LYS A 292 -6.38 26.46 2.01
CA LYS A 292 -6.39 27.41 3.13
C LYS A 292 -5.98 26.78 4.47
N VAL A 293 -6.37 25.54 4.75
CA VAL A 293 -6.13 24.91 6.07
C VAL A 293 -4.91 23.99 6.12
N GLN A 294 -4.54 23.34 5.02
CA GLN A 294 -3.41 22.40 4.96
C GLN A 294 -2.33 22.82 3.95
N GLY A 295 -2.70 23.49 2.86
CA GLY A 295 -1.81 23.94 1.80
C GLY A 295 -1.95 23.15 0.50
N GLU A 296 -1.00 23.37 -0.42
CA GLU A 296 -1.01 22.83 -1.77
C GLU A 296 -0.54 21.36 -1.88
N ILE A 297 0.14 20.80 -0.86
CA ILE A 297 0.61 19.41 -0.90
C ILE A 297 -0.49 18.45 -0.42
N LEU A 298 -1.28 18.00 -1.37
CA LEU A 298 -2.28 16.95 -1.20
C LEU A 298 -1.61 15.57 -1.15
N GLU A 299 -1.96 14.70 -0.18
CA GLU A 299 -1.44 13.32 -0.16
C GLU A 299 -1.94 12.52 -1.37
N GLY A 300 -3.25 12.64 -1.67
CA GLY A 300 -3.88 11.76 -2.63
C GLY A 300 -5.39 11.91 -2.76
N LEU A 301 -6.00 10.87 -3.30
CA LEU A 301 -7.44 10.71 -3.43
C LEU A 301 -7.83 9.31 -2.93
N VAL A 302 -9.05 9.18 -2.42
CA VAL A 302 -9.68 7.87 -2.17
C VAL A 302 -10.80 7.72 -3.17
N ALA A 303 -10.81 6.63 -3.94
CA ALA A 303 -11.87 6.33 -4.91
C ALA A 303 -12.58 5.03 -4.54
N ARG A 304 -13.92 5.05 -4.47
CA ARG A 304 -14.79 3.98 -3.97
C ARG A 304 -15.95 3.73 -4.93
N ILE A 305 -16.32 2.47 -5.12
CA ILE A 305 -17.58 2.08 -5.77
C ILE A 305 -18.75 2.20 -4.80
N VAL A 306 -19.79 2.92 -5.22
CA VAL A 306 -21.07 3.13 -4.50
C VAL A 306 -22.24 2.84 -5.43
N SER A 307 -23.48 2.91 -4.93
CA SER A 307 -24.66 2.52 -5.71
C SER A 307 -24.90 3.40 -6.94
N SER A 308 -25.63 2.88 -7.93
CA SER A 308 -26.16 3.68 -9.05
C SER A 308 -27.25 4.68 -8.61
N GLY A 309 -27.83 4.52 -7.42
CA GLY A 309 -28.70 5.50 -6.78
C GLY A 309 -27.96 6.76 -6.31
N SER A 310 -26.72 6.59 -5.81
CA SER A 310 -25.98 7.57 -4.99
C SER A 310 -25.88 8.97 -5.59
N ALA A 311 -25.86 9.13 -6.91
CA ALA A 311 -25.87 10.45 -7.56
C ALA A 311 -27.17 11.24 -7.30
N ARG A 312 -28.33 10.59 -7.40
CA ARG A 312 -29.65 11.20 -7.11
C ARG A 312 -29.82 11.43 -5.62
N ASP A 313 -29.32 10.52 -4.79
CA ASP A 313 -29.36 10.65 -3.33
C ASP A 313 -28.50 11.84 -2.86
N MET A 314 -27.38 12.09 -3.55
CA MET A 314 -26.55 13.29 -3.36
C MET A 314 -27.30 14.56 -3.74
N GLU A 315 -27.91 14.63 -4.93
CA GLU A 315 -28.72 15.80 -5.36
C GLU A 315 -29.85 16.12 -4.37
N ASN A 316 -30.52 15.09 -3.84
CA ASN A 316 -31.54 15.25 -2.81
C ASN A 316 -30.96 15.85 -1.52
N VAL A 317 -29.92 15.24 -0.93
CA VAL A 317 -29.29 15.76 0.29
C VAL A 317 -28.73 17.18 0.10
N LEU A 318 -28.15 17.50 -1.05
CA LEU A 318 -27.59 18.83 -1.33
C LEU A 318 -28.65 19.94 -1.33
N ARG A 319 -29.88 19.60 -1.74
CA ARG A 319 -31.05 20.49 -1.74
C ARG A 319 -31.70 20.56 -0.35
N ASP A 320 -31.88 19.41 0.30
CA ASP A 320 -32.67 19.28 1.53
C ASP A 320 -31.87 19.70 2.78
N HIS A 321 -30.54 19.60 2.72
CA HIS A 321 -29.61 20.12 3.74
C HIS A 321 -28.61 21.09 3.08
N PRO A 322 -28.88 22.41 3.01
CA PRO A 322 -27.92 23.38 2.47
C PRO A 322 -26.67 23.53 3.37
N PRO A 323 -25.56 24.12 2.87
CA PRO A 323 -24.37 24.40 3.69
C PRO A 323 -24.71 25.31 4.90
N PRO A 324 -24.28 24.96 6.12
CA PRO A 324 -24.61 25.72 7.33
C PRO A 324 -23.82 27.03 7.45
N THR A 325 -24.31 27.95 8.28
CA THR A 325 -23.58 29.15 8.71
C THR A 325 -22.49 28.82 9.73
N CYS A 326 -21.46 29.67 9.80
CA CYS A 326 -20.34 29.54 10.72
C CYS A 326 -20.43 30.67 11.76
N ASP A 327 -21.21 30.45 12.82
CA ASP A 327 -21.66 31.51 13.71
C ASP A 327 -20.57 31.94 14.72
N GLY A 328 -19.55 31.10 14.93
CA GLY A 328 -18.43 31.33 15.84
C GLY A 328 -17.23 32.07 15.25
N ALA A 329 -17.23 32.36 13.94
CA ALA A 329 -16.04 32.84 13.22
C ALA A 329 -15.44 34.18 13.71
N ASN A 330 -16.20 34.98 14.48
CA ASN A 330 -15.77 36.27 15.04
C ASN A 330 -15.56 36.24 16.57
N LEU A 331 -15.64 35.07 17.22
CA LEU A 331 -15.49 34.92 18.67
C LEU A 331 -14.05 34.56 19.07
N ALA A 332 -13.65 34.95 20.29
CA ALA A 332 -12.36 34.59 20.85
C ALA A 332 -12.38 33.14 21.39
N LEU A 333 -12.01 32.18 20.53
CA LEU A 333 -12.09 30.72 20.77
C LEU A 333 -11.12 30.15 21.84
N GLY A 334 -10.57 31.00 22.72
CA GLY A 334 -9.50 30.65 23.64
C GLY A 334 -8.17 30.32 22.92
N LEU A 335 -7.20 29.82 23.70
CA LEU A 335 -5.90 29.39 23.20
C LEU A 335 -6.04 28.35 22.08
N SER A 336 -5.18 28.42 21.07
CA SER A 336 -5.05 27.37 20.07
C SER A 336 -4.47 26.09 20.67
N LEU A 337 -4.57 25.00 19.90
CA LEU A 337 -3.92 23.73 20.23
C LEU A 337 -2.39 23.92 20.42
N ARG A 338 -1.76 24.69 19.53
CA ARG A 338 -0.31 24.93 19.50
C ARG A 338 0.14 25.73 20.74
N GLU A 339 -0.59 26.77 21.12
CA GLU A 339 -0.31 27.54 22.33
C GLU A 339 -0.52 26.69 23.60
N THR A 340 -1.57 25.87 23.65
CA THR A 340 -1.87 24.99 24.78
C THR A 340 -0.77 23.93 24.99
N CYS A 341 -0.29 23.31 23.91
CA CYS A 341 0.81 22.34 23.97
C CYS A 341 2.17 23.02 24.25
N ALA A 342 2.44 24.21 23.70
CA ALA A 342 3.66 24.96 23.98
C ALA A 342 3.76 25.41 25.45
N ALA A 343 2.63 25.80 26.07
CA ALA A 343 2.59 26.23 27.47
C ALA A 343 2.86 25.07 28.46
N ASN A 344 2.46 23.84 28.13
CA ASN A 344 2.53 22.67 29.02
C ASN A 344 3.68 21.71 28.69
N ARG A 345 4.75 22.22 28.07
CA ARG A 345 5.72 21.37 27.35
C ARG A 345 6.65 20.51 28.23
N CYS A 346 6.55 20.59 29.55
CA CYS A 346 7.41 19.86 30.48
C CYS A 346 6.90 18.44 30.83
N ASN A 347 5.63 18.11 30.60
CA ASN A 347 5.04 16.81 30.96
C ASN A 347 3.85 16.47 30.02
N GLU A 348 3.83 15.26 29.43
CA GLU A 348 2.72 14.80 28.55
C GLU A 348 1.40 14.75 29.33
N GLU A 349 1.41 14.31 30.60
CA GLU A 349 0.21 14.26 31.44
C GLU A 349 -0.40 15.66 31.65
N GLN A 350 0.44 16.68 31.85
CA GLN A 350 -0.01 18.07 31.99
C GLN A 350 -0.56 18.63 30.67
N GLN A 351 -0.01 18.22 29.51
CA GLN A 351 -0.59 18.57 28.20
C GLN A 351 -1.98 17.96 28.06
N ILE A 352 -2.14 16.68 28.39
CA ILE A 352 -3.45 15.99 28.34
C ILE A 352 -4.44 16.66 29.30
N ARG A 353 -4.08 16.89 30.58
CA ARG A 353 -4.95 17.58 31.55
C ARG A 353 -5.35 18.98 31.07
N ALA A 354 -4.42 19.77 30.51
CA ALA A 354 -4.71 21.11 29.97
C ALA A 354 -5.64 21.09 28.75
N LEU A 355 -5.43 20.15 27.81
CA LEU A 355 -6.29 19.97 26.64
C LEU A 355 -7.72 19.59 27.04
N LEU A 356 -7.88 18.59 27.92
CA LEU A 356 -9.20 18.14 28.40
C LEU A 356 -9.91 19.23 29.23
N THR A 357 -9.18 19.96 30.08
CA THR A 357 -9.73 21.10 30.83
C THR A 357 -10.24 22.20 29.90
N SER A 358 -9.55 22.46 28.78
CA SER A 358 -9.97 23.45 27.78
C SER A 358 -11.19 23.01 26.95
N VAL A 359 -11.44 21.70 26.84
CA VAL A 359 -12.67 21.12 26.26
C VAL A 359 -13.87 21.33 27.19
N GLY A 360 -13.70 21.09 28.49
CA GLY A 360 -14.75 21.28 29.49
C GLY A 360 -15.81 20.17 29.52
N PRO A 361 -16.70 20.21 30.53
CA PRO A 361 -17.54 19.07 30.90
C PRO A 361 -18.74 18.81 29.97
N SER A 362 -19.09 19.72 29.05
CA SER A 362 -20.13 19.49 28.05
C SER A 362 -19.78 18.35 27.09
N PHE A 363 -18.51 18.27 26.70
CA PHE A 363 -18.04 17.35 25.66
C PHE A 363 -17.15 16.23 26.21
N CYS A 364 -16.42 16.49 27.30
CA CYS A 364 -15.58 15.50 27.97
C CYS A 364 -15.69 15.60 29.51
N PRO A 365 -16.79 15.13 30.12
CA PRO A 365 -17.01 15.18 31.58
C PRO A 365 -16.18 14.18 32.40
N SER A 366 -15.41 13.30 31.75
CA SER A 366 -14.63 12.23 32.40
C SER A 366 -13.29 12.05 31.70
N ASP A 367 -12.20 12.05 32.47
CA ASP A 367 -10.82 11.82 32.03
C ASP A 367 -10.29 10.42 32.42
N LEU A 368 -11.16 9.52 32.93
CA LEU A 368 -10.84 8.16 33.37
C LEU A 368 -10.11 7.29 32.32
N ASP A 369 -10.32 7.50 31.03
CA ASP A 369 -9.57 6.77 29.98
C ASP A 369 -8.10 7.22 29.88
N TRP A 370 -7.80 8.48 30.26
CA TRP A 370 -6.45 9.06 30.22
C TRP A 370 -5.66 8.86 31.51
N PHE A 371 -6.28 8.97 32.68
CA PHE A 371 -5.55 8.84 33.96
C PHE A 371 -5.87 7.57 34.74
N GLY A 372 -7.05 6.97 34.52
CA GLY A 372 -7.58 5.89 35.37
C GLY A 372 -8.41 6.47 36.51
N ASP A 373 -8.57 5.70 37.58
CA ASP A 373 -9.20 6.15 38.83
C ASP A 373 -8.10 6.50 39.85
N ASP A 374 -8.02 7.76 40.27
CA ASP A 374 -7.02 8.27 41.22
C ASP A 374 -7.08 7.58 42.61
N SER A 375 -8.14 6.80 42.90
CA SER A 375 -8.27 6.02 44.14
C SER A 375 -7.59 4.63 44.12
N VAL A 376 -7.03 4.20 42.98
CA VAL A 376 -6.45 2.84 42.81
C VAL A 376 -4.93 2.91 42.60
N GLU A 377 -4.14 2.45 43.57
CA GLU A 377 -2.67 2.56 43.55
C GLU A 377 -1.99 1.85 42.36
N SER A 378 -1.61 2.63 41.34
CA SER A 378 -0.56 2.33 40.36
C SER A 378 -0.67 1.02 39.57
N HIS A 379 -1.87 0.44 39.46
CA HIS A 379 -2.09 -0.78 38.68
C HIS A 379 -1.90 -0.53 37.16
N SER A 380 -1.27 -1.50 36.48
CA SER A 380 -1.06 -1.44 35.02
C SER A 380 -2.40 -1.29 34.29
N LYS A 381 -2.54 -0.25 33.44
CA LYS A 381 -3.69 -0.09 32.53
C LYS A 381 -3.99 -1.37 31.73
N ASN A 382 -2.97 -2.17 31.39
CA ASN A 382 -3.15 -3.44 30.69
C ASN A 382 -3.66 -4.52 31.66
N ALA A 383 -4.81 -5.12 31.34
CA ALA A 383 -5.32 -6.32 31.99
C ALA A 383 -4.63 -7.59 31.45
N ASP A 384 -4.71 -8.69 32.20
CA ASP A 384 -4.05 -9.95 31.82
C ASP A 384 -4.60 -10.56 30.51
N LYS A 385 -3.71 -11.25 29.79
CA LYS A 385 -3.99 -11.96 28.54
C LYS A 385 -5.01 -13.08 28.72
N SER A 386 -5.22 -13.60 29.94
CA SER A 386 -6.28 -14.58 30.22
C SER A 386 -7.69 -14.05 29.89
N VAL A 387 -7.95 -12.73 29.91
CA VAL A 387 -9.24 -12.15 29.50
C VAL A 387 -9.61 -12.61 28.08
N VAL A 388 -8.66 -12.64 27.14
CA VAL A 388 -8.89 -13.09 25.74
C VAL A 388 -9.05 -14.61 25.62
N THR A 389 -8.71 -15.37 26.66
CA THR A 389 -8.96 -16.82 26.75
C THR A 389 -10.34 -17.05 27.34
N LYS A 390 -10.63 -16.45 28.50
CA LYS A 390 -11.94 -16.52 29.18
C LYS A 390 -13.08 -16.01 28.27
N PHE A 391 -12.85 -14.94 27.50
CA PHE A 391 -13.79 -14.46 26.46
C PHE A 391 -14.09 -15.49 25.36
N LEU A 392 -13.13 -16.33 24.97
CA LEU A 392 -13.31 -17.35 23.94
C LEU A 392 -13.89 -18.66 24.45
N GLU A 393 -13.81 -18.90 25.76
CA GLU A 393 -14.34 -20.08 26.44
C GLU A 393 -15.76 -19.86 26.97
N SER A 394 -16.14 -18.62 27.27
CA SER A 394 -17.48 -18.21 27.71
C SER A 394 -18.52 -18.35 26.60
N GLN A 395 -19.79 -18.57 26.97
CA GLN A 395 -20.89 -18.62 26.01
C GLN A 395 -21.23 -17.21 25.49
N PRO A 396 -21.44 -16.99 24.18
CA PRO A 396 -21.85 -15.70 23.66
C PRO A 396 -23.31 -15.37 24.04
N ALA A 397 -23.55 -14.19 24.61
CA ALA A 397 -24.89 -13.72 24.98
C ALA A 397 -25.69 -13.14 23.80
N ASP A 398 -25.03 -12.78 22.69
CA ASP A 398 -25.67 -12.30 21.47
C ASP A 398 -24.90 -12.69 20.19
N TYR A 399 -25.53 -12.53 19.03
CA TYR A 399 -24.98 -12.87 17.72
C TYR A 399 -23.68 -12.11 17.41
N THR A 400 -23.60 -10.82 17.76
CA THR A 400 -22.38 -10.01 17.62
C THR A 400 -21.24 -10.61 18.42
N THR A 401 -21.47 -11.01 19.67
CA THR A 401 -20.48 -11.67 20.51
C THR A 401 -20.00 -12.98 19.88
N SER A 402 -20.92 -13.80 19.36
CA SER A 402 -20.58 -15.04 18.65
C SER A 402 -19.67 -14.80 17.44
N LYS A 403 -20.00 -13.79 16.61
CA LYS A 403 -19.18 -13.39 15.45
C LYS A 403 -17.83 -12.79 15.84
N LEU A 404 -17.76 -12.01 16.91
CA LEU A 404 -16.50 -11.50 17.44
C LEU A 404 -15.60 -12.65 17.94
N GLN A 405 -16.15 -13.64 18.64
CA GLN A 405 -15.40 -14.85 19.00
C GLN A 405 -14.92 -15.63 17.77
N GLU A 406 -15.76 -15.82 16.74
CA GLU A 406 -15.40 -16.50 15.49
C GLU A 406 -14.20 -15.82 14.80
N MET A 407 -14.23 -14.49 14.65
CA MET A 407 -13.11 -13.71 14.11
C MET A 407 -11.82 -13.93 14.91
N VAL A 408 -11.89 -13.82 16.24
CA VAL A 408 -10.72 -13.93 17.13
C VAL A 408 -10.15 -15.35 17.17
N ARG A 409 -10.99 -16.40 17.15
CA ARG A 409 -10.56 -17.81 17.02
C ARG A 409 -9.80 -18.02 15.72
N LEU A 410 -10.39 -17.64 14.57
CA LEU A 410 -9.76 -17.79 13.26
C LEU A 410 -8.41 -17.04 13.16
N MET A 411 -8.33 -15.82 13.70
CA MET A 411 -7.09 -15.05 13.75
C MET A 411 -5.98 -15.74 14.56
N LYS A 412 -6.31 -16.37 15.69
CA LYS A 412 -5.38 -17.16 16.51
C LYS A 412 -4.98 -18.45 15.80
N GLU A 413 -5.94 -19.24 15.30
CA GLU A 413 -5.73 -20.52 14.62
C GLU A 413 -4.84 -20.39 13.38
N ARG A 414 -5.15 -19.43 12.50
CA ARG A 414 -4.34 -19.15 11.30
C ARG A 414 -3.03 -18.43 11.61
N ARG A 415 -2.75 -18.09 12.88
CA ARG A 415 -1.57 -17.33 13.32
C ARG A 415 -1.39 -16.08 12.47
N LEU A 416 -2.41 -15.22 12.46
CA LEU A 416 -2.32 -13.92 11.79
C LEU A 416 -1.48 -12.95 12.65
N PRO A 417 -0.73 -12.01 12.03
CA PRO A 417 0.10 -11.06 12.74
C PRO A 417 -0.77 -9.97 13.40
N ALA A 418 -1.31 -10.28 14.57
CA ALA A 418 -2.14 -9.38 15.37
C ALA A 418 -1.97 -9.64 16.87
N ALA A 419 -2.11 -8.58 17.67
CA ALA A 419 -2.20 -8.64 19.12
C ALA A 419 -3.61 -8.26 19.60
N PHE A 420 -4.00 -8.88 20.70
CA PHE A 420 -5.23 -8.61 21.44
C PHE A 420 -4.79 -8.00 22.77
N LYS A 421 -5.00 -6.68 22.94
CA LYS A 421 -4.66 -5.97 24.19
C LYS A 421 -5.94 -5.77 25.00
N CYS A 422 -5.95 -6.24 26.25
CA CYS A 422 -7.04 -5.99 27.18
C CYS A 422 -6.65 -4.90 28.17
N TYR A 423 -7.64 -4.11 28.57
CA TYR A 423 -7.56 -3.01 29.54
C TYR A 423 -8.76 -3.11 30.47
N GLN A 424 -8.64 -2.63 31.71
CA GLN A 424 -9.82 -2.45 32.58
C GLN A 424 -10.75 -1.37 32.01
N ASN A 425 -12.06 -1.46 32.27
CA ASN A 425 -13.02 -0.44 31.83
C ASN A 425 -13.40 0.48 33.01
N PHE A 426 -12.62 1.54 33.22
CA PHE A 426 -12.76 2.45 34.38
C PHE A 426 -14.15 3.10 34.48
N HIS A 427 -14.78 3.44 33.35
CA HIS A 427 -16.18 3.93 33.29
C HIS A 427 -17.23 2.95 33.86
N ARG A 428 -16.84 1.69 34.13
CA ARG A 428 -17.67 0.65 34.75
C ARG A 428 -17.02 0.02 35.98
N ALA A 429 -16.01 0.66 36.59
CA ALA A 429 -15.33 0.14 37.79
C ALA A 429 -16.33 -0.15 38.93
N ASN A 430 -17.30 0.75 39.15
CA ASN A 430 -18.35 0.61 40.16
C ASN A 430 -19.39 -0.51 39.88
N ASP A 431 -19.42 -1.07 38.66
CA ASP A 431 -20.31 -2.19 38.30
C ASP A 431 -19.62 -3.57 38.46
N VAL A 432 -18.34 -3.60 38.82
CA VAL A 432 -17.54 -4.82 38.92
C VAL A 432 -17.95 -5.63 40.16
N SER A 433 -18.12 -6.93 39.99
CA SER A 433 -18.35 -7.88 41.09
C SER A 433 -17.72 -9.24 40.77
N PRO A 434 -17.61 -10.18 41.73
CA PRO A 434 -17.05 -11.52 41.50
C PRO A 434 -17.70 -12.29 40.33
N ASP A 435 -18.95 -11.98 40.00
CA ASP A 435 -19.73 -12.64 38.95
C ASP A 435 -19.98 -11.75 37.71
N ASN A 436 -19.37 -10.56 37.60
CA ASN A 436 -19.61 -9.59 36.51
C ASN A 436 -18.41 -8.63 36.33
N LEU A 437 -17.64 -8.79 35.24
CA LEU A 437 -16.34 -8.14 35.01
C LEU A 437 -16.28 -7.39 33.67
N PHE A 438 -15.75 -6.16 33.65
CA PHE A 438 -15.71 -5.29 32.47
C PHE A 438 -14.28 -4.95 31.98
N TYR A 439 -14.05 -5.12 30.68
CA TYR A 439 -12.78 -4.85 30.01
C TYR A 439 -12.98 -4.12 28.68
N LYS A 440 -11.96 -3.36 28.25
CA LYS A 440 -11.83 -2.84 26.88
C LYS A 440 -10.80 -3.70 26.12
N LEU A 441 -11.18 -4.26 24.97
CA LEU A 441 -10.32 -5.01 24.05
C LEU A 441 -9.95 -4.14 22.83
N VAL A 442 -8.66 -4.06 22.54
CA VAL A 442 -8.10 -3.48 21.31
C VAL A 442 -7.49 -4.58 20.45
N VAL A 443 -7.96 -4.72 19.20
CA VAL A 443 -7.40 -5.67 18.23
C VAL A 443 -6.43 -4.94 17.29
N HIS A 444 -5.14 -5.08 17.57
CA HIS A 444 -4.07 -4.46 16.79
C HIS A 444 -3.51 -5.45 15.76
N VAL A 445 -3.93 -5.32 14.50
CA VAL A 445 -3.31 -6.05 13.36
C VAL A 445 -1.99 -5.38 12.98
N HIS A 446 -0.87 -6.08 13.18
CA HIS A 446 0.48 -5.52 13.08
C HIS A 446 0.98 -5.26 11.66
N SER A 447 0.41 -5.93 10.66
CA SER A 447 0.90 -5.81 9.29
C SER A 447 -0.22 -5.81 8.25
N ASP A 448 0.07 -5.10 7.16
CA ASP A 448 -0.80 -4.98 5.98
C ASP A 448 -1.07 -6.33 5.27
N SER A 449 -0.25 -7.34 5.57
CA SER A 449 -0.41 -8.75 5.15
C SER A 449 -1.35 -9.57 6.03
N GLY A 450 -1.59 -9.18 7.29
CA GLY A 450 -2.56 -9.85 8.16
C GLY A 450 -3.99 -9.75 7.59
N PHE A 451 -4.38 -8.54 7.19
CA PHE A 451 -5.65 -8.28 6.48
C PHE A 451 -5.80 -9.09 5.20
N ARG A 452 -4.77 -9.11 4.33
CA ARG A 452 -4.80 -9.87 3.07
C ARG A 452 -4.97 -11.39 3.32
N ARG A 453 -4.30 -11.93 4.35
CA ARG A 453 -4.48 -13.33 4.76
C ARG A 453 -5.90 -13.58 5.27
N TYR A 454 -6.46 -12.69 6.08
CA TYR A 454 -7.86 -12.79 6.52
C TYR A 454 -8.85 -12.74 5.35
N GLN A 455 -8.63 -11.86 4.37
CA GLN A 455 -9.45 -11.79 3.15
C GLN A 455 -9.38 -13.08 2.30
N LYS A 456 -8.27 -13.84 2.28
CA LYS A 456 -8.25 -15.19 1.66
C LYS A 456 -9.16 -16.16 2.41
N GLU A 457 -9.22 -16.10 3.74
CA GLU A 457 -10.13 -16.96 4.53
C GLU A 457 -11.61 -16.60 4.32
N MET A 458 -11.96 -15.31 4.21
CA MET A 458 -13.33 -14.86 3.90
C MET A 458 -13.86 -15.43 2.59
N ARG A 459 -13.03 -15.49 1.53
CA ARG A 459 -13.41 -16.10 0.23
C ARG A 459 -13.76 -17.58 0.35
N ASN A 460 -13.24 -18.27 1.37
CA ASN A 460 -13.53 -19.68 1.65
C ASN A 460 -14.73 -19.87 2.61
N MET A 461 -15.19 -18.81 3.26
CA MET A 461 -16.17 -18.83 4.35
C MET A 461 -17.08 -17.58 4.27
N PRO A 462 -18.10 -17.59 3.40
CA PRO A 462 -18.92 -16.40 3.06
C PRO A 462 -19.82 -15.87 4.20
N GLY A 463 -19.72 -16.42 5.41
CA GLY A 463 -20.38 -15.91 6.62
C GLY A 463 -19.48 -15.10 7.57
N LEU A 464 -18.21 -14.89 7.23
CA LEU A 464 -17.27 -14.12 8.06
C LEU A 464 -17.44 -12.60 7.90
N TRP A 465 -17.35 -11.87 9.02
CA TRP A 465 -17.29 -10.40 9.00
C TRP A 465 -15.90 -9.91 8.53
N PRO A 466 -15.80 -8.78 7.82
CA PRO A 466 -14.52 -8.27 7.36
C PRO A 466 -13.63 -7.78 8.51
N LEU A 467 -12.31 -7.89 8.33
CA LEU A 467 -11.34 -7.38 9.30
C LEU A 467 -11.16 -5.86 9.14
N TYR A 468 -11.89 -5.12 9.97
CA TYR A 468 -11.90 -3.66 10.06
C TYR A 468 -10.58 -3.06 10.59
N ARG A 469 -10.37 -1.75 10.39
CA ARG A 469 -9.26 -1.00 11.00
C ARG A 469 -9.69 -0.31 12.30
N GLY A 470 -8.76 -0.21 13.25
CA GLY A 470 -8.99 0.44 14.55
C GLY A 470 -10.15 -0.20 15.29
N PHE A 471 -10.00 -1.43 15.77
CA PHE A 471 -11.10 -2.25 16.26
C PHE A 471 -11.14 -2.29 17.79
N PHE A 472 -12.14 -1.62 18.37
CA PHE A 472 -12.31 -1.42 19.81
C PHE A 472 -13.62 -2.03 20.29
N VAL A 473 -13.56 -2.87 21.33
CA VAL A 473 -14.67 -3.70 21.80
C VAL A 473 -14.72 -3.69 23.33
N ASP A 474 -15.85 -3.30 23.91
CA ASP A 474 -16.14 -3.55 25.33
C ASP A 474 -16.50 -5.03 25.51
N ILE A 475 -15.93 -5.69 26.52
CA ILE A 475 -16.26 -7.05 26.94
C ILE A 475 -16.85 -7.00 28.35
N ASN A 476 -18.03 -7.59 28.52
CA ASN A 476 -18.53 -8.07 29.81
C ASN A 476 -18.34 -9.59 29.90
N LEU A 477 -17.81 -10.09 31.01
CA LEU A 477 -17.83 -11.51 31.40
C LEU A 477 -18.71 -11.64 32.65
N PHE A 478 -19.79 -12.44 32.60
CA PHE A 478 -20.74 -12.54 33.70
C PHE A 478 -21.29 -13.95 33.90
N LYS A 479 -21.70 -14.28 35.13
CA LYS A 479 -22.35 -15.56 35.45
C LYS A 479 -23.87 -15.42 35.48
N SER A 480 -24.57 -16.36 34.85
CA SER A 480 -26.02 -16.43 34.93
C SER A 480 -26.45 -17.08 36.24
N ASN A 481 -27.16 -16.31 37.09
CA ASN A 481 -27.86 -16.87 38.23
C ASN A 481 -28.88 -17.93 37.79
N LYS A 482 -29.11 -18.95 38.62
CA LYS A 482 -29.97 -20.12 38.31
C LYS A 482 -31.48 -19.84 38.43
N GLY A 483 -31.92 -18.65 38.03
CA GLY A 483 -33.32 -18.22 38.04
C GLY A 483 -33.47 -16.86 37.38
N ARG A 484 -34.40 -16.76 36.41
CA ARG A 484 -34.43 -15.76 35.30
C ARG A 484 -33.30 -16.02 34.29
N ASP A 485 -33.55 -16.17 32.99
CA ASP A 485 -34.84 -16.23 32.27
C ASP A 485 -34.66 -17.03 30.95
N PRO A 486 -35.52 -18.02 30.60
CA PRO A 486 -35.33 -18.83 29.38
C PRO A 486 -35.32 -18.05 28.05
N MET A 487 -35.84 -16.82 28.04
CA MET A 487 -36.00 -16.04 26.79
C MET A 487 -34.68 -15.71 26.07
N ALA A 488 -33.54 -15.70 26.77
CA ALA A 488 -32.25 -15.37 26.17
C ALA A 488 -31.83 -16.37 25.06
N VAL A 489 -32.21 -17.64 25.19
CA VAL A 489 -31.87 -18.68 24.20
C VAL A 489 -32.78 -18.59 22.97
N GLU A 490 -34.08 -18.33 23.15
CA GLU A 490 -35.00 -18.10 22.02
C GLU A 490 -34.62 -16.85 21.20
N CYS A 491 -34.08 -15.82 21.85
CA CYS A 491 -33.60 -14.62 21.15
C CYS A 491 -32.43 -14.91 20.21
N ILE A 492 -31.59 -15.92 20.50
CA ILE A 492 -30.50 -16.30 19.58
C ILE A 492 -31.08 -17.01 18.35
N ASP A 493 -32.00 -17.96 18.52
CA ASP A 493 -32.64 -18.68 17.41
C ASP A 493 -33.53 -17.77 16.53
N LYS A 494 -34.23 -16.80 17.13
CA LYS A 494 -34.96 -15.76 16.40
C LYS A 494 -33.99 -14.84 15.66
N ALA A 495 -32.95 -14.31 16.33
CA ALA A 495 -31.95 -13.47 15.66
C ALA A 495 -31.19 -14.19 14.55
N VAL A 496 -30.98 -15.52 14.63
CA VAL A 496 -30.39 -16.32 13.54
C VAL A 496 -31.34 -16.45 12.34
N LYS A 497 -32.66 -16.50 12.55
CA LYS A 497 -33.66 -16.47 11.47
C LYS A 497 -33.81 -15.07 10.89
N ASP A 498 -33.99 -14.05 11.72
CA ASP A 498 -34.15 -12.66 11.30
C ASP A 498 -32.89 -12.15 10.58
N ALA A 499 -31.69 -12.53 11.04
CA ALA A 499 -30.44 -12.24 10.33
C ALA A 499 -30.22 -13.15 9.11
N GLY A 500 -30.81 -14.35 9.07
CA GLY A 500 -30.84 -15.21 7.88
C GLY A 500 -31.65 -14.56 6.75
N GLU A 501 -32.84 -14.05 7.07
CA GLU A 501 -33.71 -13.35 6.12
C GLU A 501 -33.15 -11.97 5.72
N ASN A 502 -32.55 -11.21 6.66
CA ASN A 502 -31.90 -9.93 6.33
C ASN A 502 -30.54 -10.06 5.63
N CYS A 503 -29.78 -11.15 5.81
CA CYS A 503 -28.64 -11.48 4.93
C CYS A 503 -29.09 -12.07 3.58
N GLY A 504 -30.33 -12.58 3.50
CA GLY A 504 -30.95 -13.05 2.26
C GLY A 504 -31.49 -11.92 1.37
N GLN A 505 -31.66 -10.71 1.90
CA GLN A 505 -31.88 -9.53 1.07
C GLN A 505 -30.60 -9.20 0.30
N GLN A 506 -30.65 -9.40 -1.02
CA GLN A 506 -29.86 -8.60 -1.95
C GLN A 506 -30.03 -7.13 -1.53
N GLY A 507 -28.92 -6.42 -1.32
CA GLY A 507 -28.99 -5.00 -0.98
C GLY A 507 -29.82 -4.24 -2.03
N LYS A 508 -30.56 -3.20 -1.62
CA LYS A 508 -31.46 -2.42 -2.51
C LYS A 508 -30.80 -1.96 -3.82
N ASP A 509 -29.48 -1.85 -3.82
CA ASP A 509 -28.64 -1.38 -4.92
C ASP A 509 -28.13 -2.48 -5.88
N GLY A 510 -28.40 -3.75 -5.61
CA GLY A 510 -28.07 -4.87 -6.52
C GLY A 510 -26.59 -5.22 -6.69
N LEU A 511 -25.70 -4.75 -5.79
CA LEU A 511 -24.27 -5.00 -5.82
C LEU A 511 -23.85 -6.12 -4.85
N ASP A 512 -22.92 -6.99 -5.28
CA ASP A 512 -22.32 -8.03 -4.43
C ASP A 512 -21.48 -7.44 -3.26
N ASP A 513 -21.45 -8.14 -2.12
CA ASP A 513 -20.73 -7.70 -0.91
C ASP A 513 -19.19 -7.62 -1.11
N ALA A 514 -18.66 -8.26 -2.17
CA ALA A 514 -17.26 -8.10 -2.60
C ALA A 514 -17.00 -6.80 -3.38
N ASP A 515 -18.03 -6.25 -4.02
CA ASP A 515 -17.93 -5.19 -5.02
C ASP A 515 -18.38 -3.84 -4.45
N ALA A 516 -19.38 -3.83 -3.56
CA ALA A 516 -19.74 -2.69 -2.71
C ALA A 516 -18.60 -2.23 -1.76
N ASN A 517 -17.55 -3.05 -1.62
CA ASN A 517 -16.33 -2.77 -0.85
C ASN A 517 -15.12 -2.39 -1.72
N LEU A 518 -15.28 -2.23 -3.04
CA LEU A 518 -14.16 -1.94 -3.96
C LEU A 518 -13.70 -0.47 -3.82
N MET A 519 -12.54 -0.27 -3.21
CA MET A 519 -11.98 1.05 -2.91
C MET A 519 -10.45 1.06 -3.07
N ILE A 520 -9.89 2.16 -3.58
CA ILE A 520 -8.45 2.35 -3.84
C ILE A 520 -7.93 3.67 -3.28
N LYS A 521 -6.64 3.68 -2.88
CA LYS A 521 -5.89 4.90 -2.54
C LYS A 521 -4.95 5.28 -3.67
N LEU A 522 -5.18 6.46 -4.23
CA LEU A 522 -4.32 7.15 -5.20
C LEU A 522 -3.44 8.15 -4.42
N LYS A 523 -2.16 8.33 -4.79
CA LYS A 523 -1.25 9.27 -4.09
C LYS A 523 -0.34 10.06 -5.03
N PHE A 524 -0.16 11.36 -4.76
CA PHE A 524 0.65 12.26 -5.60
C PHE A 524 2.15 12.20 -5.29
N LEU A 525 2.99 12.48 -6.29
CA LEU A 525 4.45 12.43 -6.18
C LEU A 525 5.02 13.53 -5.26
N THR A 526 4.41 14.71 -5.28
CA THR A 526 4.73 15.88 -4.44
C THR A 526 4.69 15.55 -2.94
N TYR A 527 3.75 14.69 -2.52
CA TYR A 527 3.69 14.07 -1.20
C TYR A 527 4.62 12.86 -1.05
N LYS A 528 4.60 11.89 -1.99
CA LYS A 528 5.44 10.67 -1.93
C LYS A 528 6.94 11.01 -1.74
N LEU A 529 7.40 12.09 -2.36
CA LEU A 529 8.74 12.66 -2.17
C LEU A 529 9.05 12.90 -0.69
N ARG A 530 8.20 13.66 0.01
CA ARG A 530 8.42 14.08 1.38
C ARG A 530 8.33 12.91 2.36
N THR A 531 7.24 12.15 2.30
CA THR A 531 6.96 11.09 3.28
C THR A 531 7.76 9.82 3.00
N PHE A 532 7.88 9.37 1.75
CA PHE A 532 8.47 8.07 1.43
C PHE A 532 9.90 8.11 0.88
N LEU A 533 10.34 9.20 0.24
CA LEU A 533 11.74 9.33 -0.21
C LEU A 533 12.61 10.04 0.83
N ILE A 534 12.14 11.17 1.38
CA ILE A 534 12.86 11.92 2.42
C ILE A 534 12.66 11.24 3.79
N ARG A 535 11.51 11.40 4.46
CA ARG A 535 11.30 10.96 5.87
C ARG A 535 11.66 9.50 6.10
N ASN A 536 10.96 8.58 5.42
CA ASN A 536 11.18 7.15 5.60
C ASN A 536 12.56 6.67 5.06
N GLY A 537 13.27 7.51 4.29
CA GLY A 537 14.63 7.25 3.80
C GLY A 537 15.76 7.78 4.71
N LEU A 538 15.47 8.65 5.69
CA LEU A 538 16.46 9.20 6.62
C LEU A 538 17.26 8.11 7.34
N SER A 539 16.57 7.09 7.85
CA SER A 539 17.20 5.99 8.60
C SER A 539 18.24 5.24 7.75
N ILE A 540 17.98 5.04 6.46
CA ILE A 540 18.89 4.43 5.49
C ILE A 540 20.07 5.37 5.22
N LEU A 541 19.81 6.65 4.95
CA LEU A 541 20.83 7.66 4.68
C LEU A 541 21.85 7.81 5.82
N PHE A 542 21.39 7.78 7.07
CA PHE A 542 22.26 7.93 8.25
C PHE A 542 22.90 6.60 8.71
N LYS A 543 22.20 5.45 8.63
CA LYS A 543 22.72 4.15 9.10
C LYS A 543 23.52 3.37 8.05
N GLU A 544 23.41 3.74 6.77
CA GLU A 544 24.05 3.01 5.65
C GLU A 544 24.79 3.92 4.66
N GLY A 545 24.44 5.21 4.62
CA GLY A 545 25.07 6.21 3.76
C GLY A 545 24.40 6.45 2.40
N PRO A 546 24.92 7.41 1.62
CA PRO A 546 24.26 7.89 0.40
C PRO A 546 24.06 6.84 -0.70
N ALA A 547 24.94 5.84 -0.80
CA ALA A 547 24.81 4.76 -1.79
C ALA A 547 23.54 3.91 -1.54
N SER A 548 23.31 3.47 -0.29
CA SER A 548 22.08 2.78 0.11
C SER A 548 20.84 3.67 -0.03
N TYR A 549 20.95 4.97 0.25
CA TYR A 549 19.85 5.92 0.06
C TYR A 549 19.45 6.07 -1.42
N ARG A 550 20.43 6.22 -2.32
CA ARG A 550 20.23 6.23 -3.78
C ARG A 550 19.61 4.93 -4.29
N ALA A 551 20.12 3.81 -3.81
CA ALA A 551 19.57 2.48 -4.03
C ALA A 551 18.08 2.38 -3.60
N PHE A 552 17.75 2.89 -2.42
CA PHE A 552 16.38 2.92 -1.88
C PHE A 552 15.43 3.81 -2.70
N TYR A 553 15.78 5.08 -2.95
CA TYR A 553 14.86 5.98 -3.65
C TYR A 553 14.64 5.53 -5.11
N LEU A 554 15.67 5.06 -5.80
CA LEU A 554 15.53 4.45 -7.14
C LEU A 554 14.64 3.20 -7.13
N ARG A 555 14.59 2.45 -6.01
CA ARG A 555 13.69 1.29 -5.88
C ARG A 555 12.24 1.74 -5.72
N ARG A 556 11.97 2.69 -4.82
CA ARG A 556 10.61 3.25 -4.61
C ARG A 556 10.08 3.93 -5.89
N MET A 557 10.88 4.73 -6.60
CA MET A 557 10.46 5.38 -7.85
C MET A 557 10.11 4.39 -8.97
N LYS A 558 10.91 3.30 -9.15
CA LYS A 558 10.58 2.25 -10.13
C LYS A 558 9.31 1.47 -9.75
N ILE A 559 9.05 1.25 -8.46
CA ILE A 559 7.81 0.60 -7.97
C ILE A 559 6.58 1.48 -8.27
N TRP A 560 6.71 2.80 -8.16
CA TRP A 560 5.63 3.75 -8.47
C TRP A 560 5.46 4.05 -9.97
N GLY A 561 6.31 3.52 -10.84
CA GLY A 561 6.19 3.68 -12.30
C GLY A 561 6.56 5.07 -12.84
N ILE A 562 7.33 5.87 -12.11
CA ILE A 562 7.65 7.27 -12.45
C ILE A 562 8.42 7.35 -13.78
N SER A 563 8.09 8.36 -14.59
CA SER A 563 8.73 8.66 -15.87
C SER A 563 10.26 8.82 -15.77
N ASP A 564 11.02 8.29 -16.75
CA ASP A 564 12.49 8.27 -16.69
C ASP A 564 13.13 9.67 -16.67
N GLY A 565 12.43 10.69 -17.18
CA GLY A 565 12.83 12.09 -17.08
C GLY A 565 12.72 12.59 -15.63
N LYS A 566 11.54 12.45 -15.03
CA LYS A 566 11.26 12.88 -13.64
C LYS A 566 12.08 12.08 -12.62
N GLN A 567 12.36 10.80 -12.89
CA GLN A 567 13.33 10.01 -12.10
C GLN A 567 14.72 10.67 -12.08
N LYS A 568 15.28 11.07 -13.23
CA LYS A 568 16.62 11.71 -13.30
C LYS A 568 16.66 13.04 -12.53
N GLU A 569 15.57 13.81 -12.59
CA GLU A 569 15.45 15.09 -11.91
C GLU A 569 15.31 14.92 -10.39
N LEU A 570 14.49 13.97 -9.93
CA LEU A 570 14.40 13.60 -8.52
C LEU A 570 15.72 13.03 -7.99
N CYS A 571 16.44 12.18 -8.75
CA CYS A 571 17.76 11.69 -8.36
C CYS A 571 18.70 12.84 -7.99
N LYS A 572 18.84 13.85 -8.88
CA LYS A 572 19.71 15.00 -8.66
C LYS A 572 19.33 15.74 -7.37
N MET A 573 18.05 16.04 -7.19
CA MET A 573 17.56 16.74 -6.01
C MET A 573 17.76 15.94 -4.71
N LEU A 574 17.57 14.61 -4.75
CA LEU A 574 17.75 13.73 -3.60
C LEU A 574 19.22 13.48 -3.26
N ASP A 575 20.13 13.50 -4.25
CA ASP A 575 21.58 13.53 -4.03
C ASP A 575 22.01 14.84 -3.35
N GLU A 576 21.51 15.98 -3.83
CA GLU A 576 21.77 17.30 -3.21
C GLU A 576 21.23 17.38 -1.77
N TRP A 577 20.03 16.86 -1.52
CA TRP A 577 19.46 16.72 -0.18
C TRP A 577 20.34 15.86 0.73
N ALA A 578 20.76 14.68 0.24
CA ALA A 578 21.59 13.75 0.99
C ALA A 578 22.95 14.35 1.38
N ALA A 579 23.52 15.20 0.52
CA ALA A 579 24.72 15.97 0.82
C ALA A 579 24.46 17.10 1.83
N HIS A 580 23.37 17.85 1.66
CA HIS A 580 22.98 18.96 2.55
C HIS A 580 22.74 18.47 3.98
N ILE A 581 21.85 17.49 4.18
CA ILE A 581 21.43 17.07 5.52
C ILE A 581 22.55 16.37 6.29
N ARG A 582 23.41 15.60 5.60
CA ARG A 582 24.61 15.01 6.23
C ARG A 582 25.66 16.06 6.58
N LYS A 583 25.79 17.16 5.83
CA LYS A 583 26.65 18.28 6.20
C LYS A 583 26.13 19.02 7.43
N LYS A 584 24.82 19.16 7.59
CA LYS A 584 24.19 19.88 8.73
C LYS A 584 24.12 19.04 10.01
N CYS A 585 23.68 17.77 9.93
CA CYS A 585 23.45 16.90 11.09
C CYS A 585 24.63 15.96 11.41
N GLY A 586 25.63 15.86 10.53
CA GLY A 586 26.76 14.93 10.68
C GLY A 586 26.30 13.48 10.66
N ASN A 587 26.53 12.77 11.77
CA ASN A 587 26.09 11.39 11.98
C ASN A 587 24.85 11.26 12.89
N LYS A 588 24.31 12.36 13.44
CA LYS A 588 23.08 12.30 14.23
C LYS A 588 21.88 12.20 13.29
N GLN A 589 21.09 11.14 13.42
CA GLN A 589 19.86 10.96 12.63
C GLN A 589 18.85 12.04 13.00
N LEU A 590 18.27 12.71 12.00
CA LEU A 590 17.15 13.64 12.18
C LEU A 590 15.89 12.89 12.64
N SER A 591 15.08 13.50 13.51
CA SER A 591 13.79 12.92 13.92
C SER A 591 12.82 12.82 12.73
N SER A 592 12.09 11.71 12.66
CA SER A 592 10.99 11.50 11.71
C SER A 592 9.78 12.40 12.00
N SER A 593 9.60 12.89 13.23
CA SER A 593 8.47 13.75 13.63
C SER A 593 8.68 15.24 13.31
N LEU A 594 9.93 15.66 13.08
CA LEU A 594 10.32 17.08 12.85
C LEU A 594 11.02 17.32 11.50
N TYR A 595 11.07 16.32 10.60
CA TYR A 595 11.89 16.37 9.39
C TYR A 595 11.55 17.54 8.44
N LEU A 596 10.33 18.06 8.46
CA LEU A 596 9.94 19.19 7.60
C LEU A 596 10.60 20.51 8.00
N SER A 597 11.13 20.64 9.23
CA SER A 597 11.96 21.79 9.64
C SER A 597 13.23 21.92 8.80
N GLU A 598 13.74 20.80 8.28
CA GLU A 598 14.93 20.76 7.42
C GLU A 598 14.57 20.58 5.95
N ALA A 599 13.55 19.76 5.66
CA ALA A 599 13.15 19.45 4.29
C ALA A 599 12.46 20.64 3.58
N GLU A 600 11.58 21.40 4.25
CA GLU A 600 10.89 22.51 3.58
C GLU A 600 11.84 23.65 3.16
N PRO A 601 12.76 24.16 4.02
CA PRO A 601 13.72 25.19 3.59
C PRO A 601 14.65 24.71 2.46
N PHE A 602 15.05 23.43 2.46
CA PHE A 602 15.83 22.87 1.37
C PHE A 602 15.01 22.80 0.06
N LEU A 603 13.76 22.33 0.14
CA LEU A 603 12.88 22.18 -1.01
C LEU A 603 12.50 23.55 -1.62
N GLU A 604 12.25 24.55 -0.79
CA GLU A 604 12.06 25.95 -1.19
C GLU A 604 13.30 26.51 -1.91
N GLN A 605 14.48 26.39 -1.31
CA GLN A 605 15.76 26.79 -1.91
C GLN A 605 16.12 25.98 -3.17
N TYR A 606 15.55 24.79 -3.36
CA TYR A 606 15.69 24.01 -4.59
C TYR A 606 14.72 24.51 -5.67
N ALA A 607 13.47 24.78 -5.30
CA ALA A 607 12.40 25.20 -6.18
C ALA A 607 12.64 26.60 -6.77
N GLY A 608 13.05 27.56 -5.94
CA GLY A 608 13.34 28.94 -6.36
C GLY A 608 14.45 29.09 -7.42
N ARG A 609 15.20 28.02 -7.71
CA ARG A 609 16.23 28.01 -8.77
C ARG A 609 15.66 27.90 -10.18
N SER A 610 14.47 27.33 -10.37
CA SER A 610 13.77 27.35 -11.67
C SER A 610 12.29 26.96 -11.57
N PRO A 611 11.42 27.45 -12.46
CA PRO A 611 10.03 26.98 -12.56
C PRO A 611 9.89 25.47 -12.78
N LYS A 612 10.92 24.82 -13.36
CA LYS A 612 10.95 23.36 -13.53
C LYS A 612 11.11 22.64 -12.18
N ASN A 613 11.95 23.18 -11.29
CA ASN A 613 12.14 22.63 -9.95
C ASN A 613 10.87 22.79 -9.10
N GLN A 614 10.15 23.91 -9.23
CA GLN A 614 8.82 24.09 -8.61
C GLN A 614 7.84 22.99 -9.07
N GLY A 615 7.73 22.73 -10.37
CA GLY A 615 6.88 21.65 -10.92
C GLY A 615 7.35 20.21 -10.60
N LEU A 616 8.59 20.04 -10.12
CA LEU A 616 9.14 18.76 -9.67
C LEU A 616 8.75 18.43 -8.22
N ILE A 617 8.71 19.45 -7.35
CA ILE A 617 8.57 19.28 -5.88
C ILE A 617 7.21 19.76 -5.33
N GLY A 618 6.43 20.51 -6.11
CA GLY A 618 5.19 21.16 -5.67
C GLY A 618 5.45 22.48 -4.93
N SER A 619 4.51 22.91 -4.11
CA SER A 619 4.72 24.04 -3.18
C SER A 619 5.76 23.67 -2.10
N ALA A 620 6.51 24.66 -1.60
CA ALA A 620 7.39 24.52 -0.45
C ALA A 620 7.52 25.87 0.27
N GLY A 621 8.12 25.89 1.47
CA GLY A 621 8.44 27.12 2.21
C GLY A 621 7.46 27.53 3.32
N ASN A 622 6.39 26.76 3.55
CA ASN A 622 5.47 26.97 4.68
C ASN A 622 6.14 26.57 6.01
N LEU A 623 7.09 27.38 6.50
CA LEU A 623 7.93 27.08 7.67
C LEU A 623 7.18 27.28 9.00
N VAL A 624 6.24 26.39 9.27
CA VAL A 624 5.62 26.22 10.59
C VAL A 624 6.66 25.60 11.53
N ARG A 625 7.13 26.34 12.56
CA ARG A 625 8.13 25.87 13.54
C ARG A 625 7.53 24.91 14.59
N ALA A 626 7.29 23.66 14.18
CA ALA A 626 6.81 22.61 15.09
C ALA A 626 7.75 22.38 16.31
N GLU A 627 9.03 22.71 16.19
CA GLU A 627 10.00 22.75 17.29
C GLU A 627 9.59 23.58 18.51
N ASP A 628 8.64 24.50 18.39
CA ASP A 628 8.20 25.35 19.52
C ASP A 628 7.00 24.74 20.28
N PHE A 629 6.20 23.88 19.63
CA PHE A 629 4.89 23.44 20.14
C PHE A 629 4.57 21.93 19.98
N LEU A 630 5.46 21.13 19.39
CA LEU A 630 5.28 19.67 19.27
C LEU A 630 4.95 19.06 20.63
N ALA A 631 3.93 18.19 20.67
CA ALA A 631 3.57 17.44 21.87
C ALA A 631 4.72 16.56 22.36
N LEU A 632 4.73 16.28 23.67
CA LEU A 632 5.47 15.14 24.18
C LEU A 632 4.73 13.86 23.80
N VAL A 633 5.48 12.83 23.41
CA VAL A 633 4.97 11.48 23.09
C VAL A 633 5.97 10.49 23.69
N ASP A 634 5.54 9.74 24.70
CA ASP A 634 6.43 8.85 25.43
C ASP A 634 6.78 7.57 24.64
N GLY A 635 7.96 7.58 24.00
CA GLY A 635 8.59 6.43 23.35
C GLY A 635 8.42 6.33 21.81
N ASP A 636 9.41 5.70 21.16
CA ASP A 636 9.47 5.44 19.71
C ASP A 636 8.38 4.44 19.24
N LEU A 637 7.14 4.91 19.11
CA LEU A 637 6.07 4.15 18.47
C LEU A 637 6.14 4.31 16.94
N ASP A 638 6.85 3.39 16.27
CA ASP A 638 6.95 3.28 14.81
C ASP A 638 5.56 3.18 14.12
N GLU A 639 5.01 4.33 13.75
CA GLU A 639 3.68 4.51 13.13
C GLU A 639 3.51 3.77 11.77
N GLU A 640 4.60 3.44 11.08
CA GLU A 640 4.61 2.64 9.84
C GLU A 640 5.54 1.42 9.92
N GLY A 641 4.99 0.28 10.38
CA GLY A 641 5.62 -1.04 10.30
C GLY A 641 5.75 -1.64 8.88
N ASP A 642 6.23 -0.87 7.88
CA ASP A 642 6.63 -1.38 6.56
C ASP A 642 8.12 -1.82 6.63
N LEU A 643 8.35 -3.13 6.78
CA LEU A 643 9.68 -3.71 6.98
C LEU A 643 10.69 -3.23 5.93
N VAL A 644 11.77 -2.59 6.39
CA VAL A 644 12.80 -1.96 5.56
C VAL A 644 13.50 -2.99 4.65
N LYS A 645 13.04 -3.09 3.40
CA LYS A 645 13.73 -3.80 2.32
C LYS A 645 15.02 -3.06 1.92
N LYS A 646 16.12 -3.37 2.60
CA LYS A 646 17.48 -3.05 2.15
C LYS A 646 17.75 -3.73 0.80
N GLU A 647 18.00 -2.96 -0.27
CA GLU A 647 19.07 -3.19 -1.27
C GLU A 647 18.92 -2.40 -2.58
N ARG A 648 20.08 -2.02 -3.13
CA ARG A 648 20.52 -1.93 -4.55
C ARG A 648 22.02 -1.52 -4.47
N SER A 649 22.84 -1.55 -5.52
CA SER A 649 22.64 -1.77 -6.96
C SER A 649 23.77 -2.65 -7.52
N CYS A 650 23.56 -3.29 -8.68
CA CYS A 650 24.56 -4.13 -9.33
C CYS A 650 25.40 -3.34 -10.35
N ALA A 651 26.72 -3.40 -10.21
CA ALA A 651 27.71 -3.37 -11.28
C ALA A 651 29.06 -3.92 -10.75
N GLU A 652 29.86 -4.54 -11.62
CA GLU A 652 31.30 -4.83 -11.48
C GLU A 652 31.79 -5.70 -10.28
N GLY A 653 32.06 -6.99 -10.56
CA GLY A 653 33.18 -7.72 -9.93
C GLY A 653 32.90 -8.94 -9.01
N TRP A 654 31.66 -9.44 -8.91
CA TRP A 654 31.25 -10.37 -7.84
C TRP A 654 30.50 -11.62 -8.34
N GLY A 655 30.39 -12.67 -7.50
CA GLY A 655 29.93 -14.02 -7.87
C GLY A 655 28.48 -14.18 -8.31
N LEU A 656 28.08 -15.41 -8.66
CA LEU A 656 26.76 -15.76 -9.19
C LEU A 656 26.13 -16.92 -8.39
N ILE A 657 24.83 -16.86 -8.08
CA ILE A 657 24.09 -17.92 -7.39
C ILE A 657 22.93 -18.37 -8.29
N VAL A 658 23.01 -19.57 -8.85
CA VAL A 658 21.93 -20.16 -9.66
C VAL A 658 21.05 -21.00 -8.74
N PHE A 659 19.74 -20.75 -8.69
CA PHE A 659 18.82 -21.45 -7.77
C PHE A 659 17.47 -21.76 -8.41
N PHE A 660 16.71 -22.69 -7.82
CA PHE A 660 15.56 -23.32 -8.48
C PHE A 660 14.24 -23.14 -7.71
N PRO A 661 13.45 -22.09 -8.00
CA PRO A 661 12.02 -22.10 -7.79
C PRO A 661 11.39 -23.19 -8.67
N GLY A 662 11.21 -24.39 -8.11
CA GLY A 662 10.73 -25.56 -8.83
C GLY A 662 10.15 -26.65 -7.91
N ILE A 663 9.49 -27.62 -8.54
CA ILE A 663 8.85 -28.79 -7.94
C ILE A 663 9.77 -30.02 -8.19
N PRO A 664 9.80 -31.06 -7.32
CA PRO A 664 10.54 -32.29 -7.63
C PRO A 664 10.10 -32.87 -8.97
N GLY A 665 11.05 -33.12 -9.89
CA GLY A 665 10.77 -33.48 -11.29
C GLY A 665 11.17 -32.40 -12.30
N SER A 666 11.42 -31.16 -11.87
CA SER A 666 11.89 -30.04 -12.70
C SER A 666 13.33 -30.16 -13.27
N ALA A 667 13.92 -31.36 -13.26
CA ALA A 667 15.27 -31.69 -13.75
C ALA A 667 16.47 -30.91 -13.15
N LYS A 668 16.28 -30.08 -12.11
CA LYS A 668 17.33 -29.22 -11.51
C LYS A 668 18.69 -29.90 -11.28
N SER A 669 18.73 -31.10 -10.71
CA SER A 669 19.97 -31.82 -10.36
C SER A 669 20.70 -32.37 -11.59
N ALA A 670 19.96 -32.75 -12.63
CA ALA A 670 20.54 -33.13 -13.92
C ALA A 670 21.11 -31.89 -14.63
N LEU A 671 20.40 -30.77 -14.61
CA LEU A 671 20.87 -29.50 -15.17
C LEU A 671 22.15 -29.02 -14.44
N CYS A 672 22.19 -29.13 -13.11
CA CYS A 672 23.40 -28.81 -12.34
C CYS A 672 24.58 -29.73 -12.65
N LYS A 673 24.34 -30.99 -13.03
CA LYS A 673 25.40 -31.90 -13.47
C LYS A 673 25.96 -31.48 -14.83
N GLU A 674 25.10 -31.20 -15.81
CA GLU A 674 25.56 -30.81 -17.15
C GLU A 674 26.23 -29.43 -17.18
N LEU A 675 25.83 -28.50 -16.31
CA LEU A 675 26.48 -27.20 -16.15
C LEU A 675 27.88 -27.27 -15.49
N LEU A 676 28.31 -28.42 -14.95
CA LEU A 676 29.65 -28.62 -14.38
C LEU A 676 30.67 -29.20 -15.38
N ASN A 677 30.20 -29.92 -16.41
CA ASN A 677 31.05 -30.79 -17.23
C ASN A 677 31.87 -30.14 -18.38
N PRO A 678 31.55 -28.97 -18.97
CA PRO A 678 32.16 -28.57 -20.24
C PRO A 678 33.48 -27.78 -20.09
N PRO A 679 34.47 -27.98 -20.98
CA PRO A 679 35.63 -27.08 -21.08
C PRO A 679 35.17 -25.65 -21.43
N GLY A 680 35.80 -24.65 -20.83
CA GLY A 680 35.41 -23.24 -20.97
C GLY A 680 34.16 -22.81 -20.16
N GLY A 681 33.62 -23.69 -19.31
CA GLY A 681 32.61 -23.34 -18.30
C GLY A 681 31.37 -22.63 -18.85
N LEU A 682 30.98 -21.52 -18.21
CA LEU A 682 29.87 -20.66 -18.61
C LEU A 682 30.31 -19.49 -19.53
N GLY A 683 31.43 -19.61 -20.24
CA GLY A 683 31.98 -18.53 -21.06
C GLY A 683 32.53 -17.37 -20.23
N ASP A 684 33.08 -17.72 -19.06
CA ASP A 684 33.45 -16.88 -17.93
C ASP A 684 34.52 -17.64 -17.14
N ASP A 685 35.61 -16.98 -16.75
CA ASP A 685 36.75 -17.61 -16.07
C ASP A 685 36.47 -17.96 -14.60
N ARG A 686 35.32 -17.56 -14.05
CA ARG A 686 34.93 -17.87 -12.66
C ARG A 686 34.68 -19.37 -12.44
N PRO A 687 35.23 -20.00 -11.38
CA PRO A 687 35.03 -21.41 -11.10
C PRO A 687 33.57 -21.72 -10.75
N VAL A 688 33.03 -22.79 -11.35
CA VAL A 688 31.67 -23.29 -11.10
C VAL A 688 31.70 -24.35 -9.99
N HIS A 689 30.76 -24.26 -9.06
CA HIS A 689 30.60 -25.17 -7.93
C HIS A 689 29.12 -25.55 -7.76
N SER A 690 28.83 -26.79 -7.37
CA SER A 690 27.46 -27.25 -7.08
C SER A 690 27.31 -27.68 -5.63
N LEU A 691 26.19 -27.32 -5.01
CA LEU A 691 25.85 -27.67 -3.64
C LEU A 691 24.52 -28.43 -3.61
N MET A 692 24.59 -29.76 -3.72
CA MET A 692 23.41 -30.63 -3.78
C MET A 692 22.69 -30.71 -2.43
N GLY A 693 21.48 -30.17 -2.39
CA GLY A 693 20.72 -29.94 -1.15
C GLY A 693 20.28 -31.19 -0.40
N ASP A 694 20.29 -32.36 -1.03
CA ASP A 694 19.89 -33.63 -0.42
C ASP A 694 21.08 -34.38 0.22
N LEU A 695 22.32 -34.03 -0.14
CA LEU A 695 23.54 -34.53 0.52
C LEU A 695 23.95 -33.68 1.74
N VAL A 696 23.38 -32.48 1.88
CA VAL A 696 23.75 -31.51 2.92
C VAL A 696 22.93 -31.72 4.19
N LYS A 697 23.54 -32.38 5.19
CA LYS A 697 22.99 -32.47 6.56
C LYS A 697 22.89 -31.07 7.19
N GLY A 698 21.76 -30.77 7.84
CA GLY A 698 21.50 -29.51 8.56
C GLY A 698 20.84 -28.41 7.73
N LYS A 699 20.95 -27.14 8.17
CA LYS A 699 20.37 -25.99 7.45
C LYS A 699 21.15 -25.73 6.15
N TYR A 700 20.49 -25.88 5.01
CA TYR A 700 21.10 -25.79 3.68
C TYR A 700 21.51 -24.37 3.27
N TRP A 701 20.58 -23.42 3.24
CA TRP A 701 20.85 -22.06 2.75
C TRP A 701 21.96 -21.31 3.52
N PRO A 702 22.10 -21.45 4.85
CA PRO A 702 23.30 -20.96 5.56
C PRO A 702 24.62 -21.54 5.05
N LYS A 703 24.68 -22.82 4.64
CA LYS A 703 25.89 -23.40 4.04
C LYS A 703 26.18 -22.88 2.64
N VAL A 704 25.14 -22.54 1.86
CA VAL A 704 25.31 -21.78 0.60
C VAL A 704 25.93 -20.41 0.93
N ALA A 705 25.44 -19.71 1.96
CA ALA A 705 26.00 -18.43 2.40
C ALA A 705 27.47 -18.55 2.85
N ASP A 706 27.84 -19.65 3.51
CA ASP A 706 29.21 -19.91 3.94
C ASP A 706 30.16 -20.13 2.75
N GLU A 707 29.77 -20.91 1.74
CA GLU A 707 30.57 -21.07 0.52
C GLU A 707 30.63 -19.78 -0.31
N CYS A 708 29.52 -19.03 -0.43
CA CYS A 708 29.53 -17.69 -1.04
C CYS A 708 30.49 -16.73 -0.33
N ARG A 709 30.66 -16.83 0.99
CA ARG A 709 31.64 -16.03 1.76
C ARG A 709 33.08 -16.50 1.57
N LYS A 710 33.32 -17.82 1.48
CA LYS A 710 34.66 -18.37 1.19
C LYS A 710 35.14 -18.07 -0.23
N LYS A 711 34.21 -18.01 -1.19
CA LYS A 711 34.50 -17.96 -2.64
C LYS A 711 33.68 -16.86 -3.34
N PRO A 712 33.94 -15.57 -3.03
CA PRO A 712 33.10 -14.45 -3.49
C PRO A 712 33.12 -14.22 -5.02
N GLN A 713 34.03 -14.84 -5.76
CA GLN A 713 34.14 -14.78 -7.23
C GLN A 713 33.90 -16.15 -7.89
N SER A 714 32.98 -16.95 -7.35
CA SER A 714 32.56 -18.25 -7.93
C SER A 714 31.12 -18.22 -8.46
N ILE A 715 30.77 -19.21 -9.29
CA ILE A 715 29.39 -19.50 -9.71
C ILE A 715 28.90 -20.69 -8.90
N ILE A 716 27.88 -20.49 -8.07
CA ILE A 716 27.35 -21.51 -7.15
C ILE A 716 25.97 -21.97 -7.65
N LEU A 717 25.90 -23.24 -8.04
CA LEU A 717 24.67 -23.94 -8.41
C LEU A 717 24.03 -24.50 -7.12
N ALA A 718 23.00 -23.80 -6.62
CA ALA A 718 22.27 -24.17 -5.42
C ALA A 718 21.16 -25.18 -5.75
N ASP A 719 21.55 -26.45 -5.95
CA ASP A 719 20.64 -27.55 -6.26
C ASP A 719 19.75 -27.96 -5.07
N LYS A 720 18.77 -27.11 -4.76
CA LYS A 720 17.64 -27.40 -3.87
C LYS A 720 16.41 -26.62 -4.33
N ASN A 721 15.21 -27.17 -4.12
CA ASN A 721 13.97 -26.44 -4.39
C ASN A 721 13.91 -25.19 -3.49
N ALA A 722 13.53 -24.05 -4.07
CA ALA A 722 13.30 -22.78 -3.38
C ALA A 722 11.82 -22.35 -3.52
N PRO A 723 10.88 -22.97 -2.78
CA PRO A 723 9.45 -22.89 -3.10
C PRO A 723 8.67 -21.78 -2.37
N ASN A 724 9.33 -20.89 -1.62
CA ASN A 724 8.63 -19.85 -0.87
C ASN A 724 9.48 -18.58 -0.68
N GLU A 725 8.79 -17.49 -0.37
CA GLU A 725 9.42 -16.17 -0.15
C GLU A 725 10.43 -16.16 1.00
N ASP A 726 10.30 -17.02 2.01
CA ASP A 726 11.25 -17.06 3.13
C ASP A 726 12.62 -17.62 2.71
N VAL A 727 12.63 -18.54 1.74
CA VAL A 727 13.86 -18.97 1.05
C VAL A 727 14.37 -17.87 0.12
N TRP A 728 13.51 -17.21 -0.64
CA TRP A 728 13.93 -16.11 -1.53
C TRP A 728 14.55 -14.95 -0.75
N ARG A 729 13.98 -14.60 0.41
CA ARG A 729 14.54 -13.61 1.36
C ARG A 729 15.91 -14.04 1.89
N GLN A 730 16.12 -15.33 2.17
CA GLN A 730 17.46 -15.84 2.55
C GLN A 730 18.46 -15.70 1.40
N ILE A 731 18.03 -15.82 0.14
CA ILE A 731 18.88 -15.65 -1.04
C ILE A 731 19.17 -14.15 -1.27
N GLU A 732 18.17 -13.27 -1.17
CA GLU A 732 18.36 -11.80 -1.13
C GLU A 732 19.35 -11.40 0.00
N ASP A 733 19.20 -11.97 1.20
CA ASP A 733 20.14 -11.76 2.33
C ASP A 733 21.56 -12.28 2.09
N MET A 734 21.74 -13.33 1.26
CA MET A 734 23.07 -13.79 0.84
C MET A 734 23.68 -12.81 -0.15
N CYS A 735 22.93 -12.43 -1.20
CA CYS A 735 23.33 -11.42 -2.18
C CYS A 735 23.81 -10.12 -1.50
N ARG A 736 23.06 -9.61 -0.52
CA ARG A 736 23.42 -8.43 0.27
C ARG A 736 24.79 -8.52 0.95
N ARG A 737 25.16 -9.72 1.44
CA ARG A 737 26.35 -9.94 2.28
C ARG A 737 27.59 -10.30 1.47
N THR A 738 27.44 -10.94 0.32
CA THR A 738 28.56 -11.41 -0.52
C THR A 738 28.68 -10.65 -1.85
N ARG A 739 27.76 -9.72 -2.12
CA ARG A 739 27.59 -9.00 -3.40
C ARG A 739 27.32 -9.89 -4.61
N ALA A 740 27.04 -11.18 -4.40
CA ALA A 740 26.75 -12.12 -5.47
C ALA A 740 25.36 -11.85 -6.08
N THR A 741 25.22 -11.97 -7.40
CA THR A 741 23.93 -11.88 -8.09
C THR A 741 23.25 -13.26 -8.07
N ALA A 742 21.97 -13.34 -7.68
CA ALA A 742 21.20 -14.58 -7.76
C ALA A 742 20.33 -14.63 -9.02
N VAL A 743 20.23 -15.80 -9.64
CA VAL A 743 19.45 -16.05 -10.86
C VAL A 743 18.48 -17.21 -10.62
N PRO A 744 17.16 -16.95 -10.58
CA PRO A 744 16.16 -18.00 -10.54
C PRO A 744 16.04 -18.70 -11.89
N VAL A 745 16.15 -20.03 -11.87
CA VAL A 745 15.92 -20.90 -13.03
C VAL A 745 14.64 -21.71 -12.77
N VAL A 746 13.63 -21.49 -13.61
CA VAL A 746 12.28 -22.06 -13.46
C VAL A 746 11.90 -22.93 -14.64
N ALA A 747 11.13 -23.99 -14.42
CA ALA A 747 10.57 -24.76 -15.53
C ALA A 747 9.47 -23.95 -16.23
N ASP A 748 9.46 -23.94 -17.57
CA ASP A 748 8.46 -23.22 -18.35
C ASP A 748 7.11 -23.94 -18.35
N SER A 749 6.02 -23.18 -18.30
CA SER A 749 4.65 -23.68 -18.21
C SER A 749 3.67 -22.52 -18.37
N GLU A 750 2.52 -22.77 -18.99
CA GLU A 750 1.41 -21.80 -19.05
C GLU A 750 0.85 -21.45 -17.66
N GLY A 751 0.97 -22.37 -16.69
CA GLY A 751 0.37 -22.24 -15.36
C GLY A 751 -1.15 -22.48 -15.35
N THR A 752 -1.81 -21.90 -14.35
CA THR A 752 -3.25 -21.76 -14.21
C THR A 752 -3.56 -20.37 -13.62
N GLU A 753 -4.83 -20.02 -13.44
CA GLU A 753 -5.26 -18.81 -12.75
C GLU A 753 -4.78 -18.72 -11.28
N SER A 754 -4.43 -19.86 -10.67
CA SER A 754 -4.11 -19.98 -9.24
C SER A 754 -2.75 -20.61 -8.92
N ASN A 755 -2.00 -21.10 -9.92
CA ASN A 755 -0.70 -21.73 -9.75
C ASN A 755 0.24 -21.44 -10.94
N PRO A 756 1.56 -21.22 -10.75
CA PRO A 756 2.49 -21.01 -11.86
C PRO A 756 2.88 -22.27 -12.65
N TYR A 757 2.30 -23.44 -12.35
CA TYR A 757 2.50 -24.68 -13.10
C TYR A 757 1.16 -25.30 -13.51
N SER A 758 1.03 -25.64 -14.79
CA SER A 758 -0.14 -26.32 -15.36
C SER A 758 -0.20 -27.80 -14.93
N LEU A 759 -1.37 -28.44 -15.12
CA LEU A 759 -1.54 -29.87 -14.85
C LEU A 759 -0.61 -30.73 -15.73
N ASP A 760 -0.34 -30.32 -16.97
CA ASP A 760 0.66 -30.93 -17.87
C ASP A 760 2.05 -30.96 -17.23
N ALA A 761 2.49 -29.82 -16.66
CA ALA A 761 3.79 -29.71 -16.01
C ALA A 761 3.85 -30.59 -14.74
N LEU A 762 2.79 -30.58 -13.94
CA LEU A 762 2.64 -31.44 -12.77
C LEU A 762 2.69 -32.93 -13.15
N ALA A 763 2.02 -33.33 -14.23
CA ALA A 763 2.04 -34.69 -14.76
C ALA A 763 3.47 -35.14 -15.11
N VAL A 764 4.23 -34.34 -15.88
CA VAL A 764 5.62 -34.75 -16.22
C VAL A 764 6.56 -34.67 -15.01
N PHE A 765 6.33 -33.78 -14.05
CA PHE A 765 7.11 -33.75 -12.80
C PHE A 765 6.92 -35.04 -11.99
N ILE A 766 5.68 -35.50 -11.80
CA ILE A 766 5.39 -36.76 -11.10
C ILE A 766 5.97 -37.95 -11.89
N PHE A 767 5.73 -38.00 -13.20
CA PHE A 767 6.23 -39.06 -14.07
C PHE A 767 7.76 -39.20 -14.01
N ARG A 768 8.51 -38.09 -14.12
CA ARG A 768 9.99 -38.06 -13.98
C ARG A 768 10.47 -38.52 -12.60
N VAL A 769 9.69 -38.28 -11.53
CA VAL A 769 10.01 -38.79 -10.19
C VAL A 769 9.72 -40.28 -10.06
N LEU A 770 8.66 -40.79 -10.69
CA LEU A 770 8.31 -42.22 -10.69
C LEU A 770 9.21 -43.08 -11.60
N GLN A 771 9.99 -42.47 -12.50
CA GLN A 771 10.97 -43.15 -13.34
C GLN A 771 12.34 -43.34 -12.67
N ARG A 772 12.72 -42.49 -11.70
CA ARG A 772 14.07 -42.53 -11.09
C ARG A 772 14.19 -43.58 -9.99
N VAL A 773 15.43 -43.96 -9.68
CA VAL A 773 15.79 -45.02 -8.72
C VAL A 773 16.99 -44.56 -7.89
N ASN A 774 17.04 -44.89 -6.60
CA ASN A 774 18.11 -44.57 -5.66
C ASN A 774 18.42 -43.07 -5.57
N HIS A 775 17.39 -42.22 -5.56
CA HIS A 775 17.57 -40.77 -5.46
C HIS A 775 17.95 -40.35 -4.02
N PRO A 776 19.04 -39.59 -3.77
CA PRO A 776 19.51 -39.28 -2.40
C PRO A 776 18.51 -38.59 -1.47
N GLY A 777 17.49 -37.90 -2.03
CA GLY A 777 16.36 -37.34 -1.28
C GLY A 777 15.20 -38.32 -0.98
N ASN A 778 15.37 -39.63 -1.19
CA ASN A 778 14.41 -40.73 -0.95
C ASN A 778 13.00 -40.60 -1.60
N LEU A 779 12.82 -39.65 -2.50
CA LEU A 779 11.59 -39.43 -3.26
C LEU A 779 11.78 -39.95 -4.69
N ASP A 780 11.51 -41.23 -4.93
CA ASP A 780 11.66 -41.88 -6.24
C ASP A 780 10.62 -42.99 -6.46
N LYS A 781 10.82 -43.89 -7.44
CA LYS A 781 9.90 -44.99 -7.74
C LYS A 781 9.55 -45.85 -6.51
N ALA A 782 10.48 -46.03 -5.58
CA ALA A 782 10.32 -46.83 -4.37
C ALA A 782 9.65 -46.07 -3.20
N SER A 783 9.51 -44.75 -3.27
CA SER A 783 8.70 -43.98 -2.32
C SER A 783 7.23 -44.40 -2.45
N SER A 784 6.57 -44.66 -1.33
CA SER A 784 5.15 -45.09 -1.28
C SER A 784 4.14 -43.94 -1.32
N ASN A 785 4.59 -42.68 -1.33
CA ASN A 785 3.73 -41.49 -1.27
C ASN A 785 4.26 -40.34 -2.15
N ALA A 786 4.90 -40.68 -3.27
CA ALA A 786 5.57 -39.72 -4.14
C ALA A 786 4.61 -38.67 -4.74
N GLY A 787 3.40 -39.07 -5.11
CA GLY A 787 2.34 -38.17 -5.58
C GLY A 787 1.94 -37.17 -4.49
N TYR A 788 1.70 -37.62 -3.25
CA TYR A 788 1.38 -36.74 -2.12
C TYR A 788 2.47 -35.71 -1.85
N VAL A 789 3.74 -36.14 -1.85
CA VAL A 789 4.88 -35.24 -1.60
C VAL A 789 5.01 -34.20 -2.72
N ILE A 790 4.75 -34.56 -3.98
CA ILE A 790 4.79 -33.61 -5.11
C ILE A 790 3.59 -32.65 -5.07
N LEU A 791 2.38 -33.12 -4.73
CA LEU A 791 1.24 -32.25 -4.49
C LEU A 791 1.50 -31.25 -3.35
N MET A 792 2.17 -31.67 -2.28
CA MET A 792 2.60 -30.76 -1.22
C MET A 792 3.55 -29.67 -1.75
N PHE A 793 4.48 -30.00 -2.66
CA PHE A 793 5.32 -28.99 -3.32
C PHE A 793 4.53 -28.10 -4.32
N TYR A 794 3.52 -28.64 -5.01
CA TYR A 794 2.67 -27.88 -5.94
C TYR A 794 1.87 -26.79 -5.20
N HIS A 795 1.27 -27.14 -4.06
CA HIS A 795 0.48 -26.21 -3.24
C HIS A 795 1.32 -25.14 -2.50
N LEU A 796 2.66 -25.25 -2.46
CA LEU A 796 3.50 -24.15 -1.96
C LEU A 796 3.51 -22.93 -2.89
N TYR A 797 3.09 -23.10 -4.15
CA TYR A 797 2.96 -22.03 -5.14
C TYR A 797 1.49 -21.59 -5.37
N GLU A 798 0.54 -22.10 -4.57
CA GLU A 798 -0.89 -21.79 -4.72
C GLU A 798 -1.23 -20.34 -4.32
N GLY A 799 -2.03 -19.68 -5.15
CA GLY A 799 -2.48 -18.31 -4.97
C GLY A 799 -1.62 -17.27 -5.71
N LYS A 800 -0.85 -17.68 -6.72
CA LYS A 800 -0.20 -16.81 -7.71
C LYS A 800 -0.31 -17.45 -9.10
N ASN A 801 -0.72 -16.70 -10.12
CA ASN A 801 -0.69 -17.15 -11.51
C ASN A 801 0.75 -17.08 -12.09
N ARG A 802 0.95 -17.59 -13.31
CA ARG A 802 2.26 -17.64 -13.97
C ARG A 802 2.92 -16.25 -14.12
N LYS A 803 2.14 -15.25 -14.52
CA LYS A 803 2.59 -13.88 -14.80
C LYS A 803 3.00 -13.15 -13.51
N GLU A 804 2.26 -13.35 -12.43
CA GLU A 804 2.62 -12.83 -11.09
C GLU A 804 3.92 -13.46 -10.56
N PHE A 805 4.04 -14.79 -10.69
CA PHE A 805 5.21 -15.54 -10.22
C PHE A 805 6.50 -15.15 -10.95
N GLU A 806 6.47 -15.06 -12.29
CA GLU A 806 7.62 -14.58 -13.07
C GLU A 806 7.90 -13.09 -12.79
N GLY A 807 6.85 -12.26 -12.69
CA GLY A 807 6.97 -10.84 -12.38
C GLY A 807 7.65 -10.56 -11.04
N GLU A 808 7.30 -11.33 -9.99
CA GLU A 808 7.93 -11.20 -8.68
C GLU A 808 9.40 -11.64 -8.68
N LEU A 809 9.73 -12.75 -9.36
CA LEU A 809 11.10 -13.21 -9.49
C LEU A 809 11.97 -12.19 -10.25
N ILE A 810 11.44 -11.58 -11.31
CA ILE A 810 12.10 -10.48 -12.03
C ILE A 810 12.20 -9.22 -11.15
N GLU A 811 11.22 -8.88 -10.31
CA GLU A 811 11.31 -7.73 -9.39
C GLU A 811 12.39 -7.92 -8.32
N ARG A 812 12.51 -9.14 -7.76
CA ARG A 812 13.49 -9.47 -6.71
C ARG A 812 14.91 -9.63 -7.27
N PHE A 813 15.07 -10.40 -8.35
CA PHE A 813 16.38 -10.87 -8.82
C PHE A 813 16.84 -10.23 -10.14
N GLY A 814 15.98 -9.46 -10.83
CA GLY A 814 16.32 -8.72 -12.06
C GLY A 814 16.26 -9.55 -13.34
N SER A 815 16.40 -10.88 -13.25
CA SER A 815 16.26 -11.82 -14.36
C SER A 815 15.54 -13.10 -13.92
N VAL A 816 14.98 -13.81 -14.90
CA VAL A 816 14.48 -15.19 -14.80
C VAL A 816 15.00 -15.95 -16.01
N VAL A 817 15.48 -17.17 -15.80
CA VAL A 817 15.84 -18.12 -16.86
C VAL A 817 14.79 -19.21 -16.92
N LYS A 818 14.33 -19.53 -18.13
CA LYS A 818 13.32 -20.58 -18.36
C LYS A 818 13.99 -21.88 -18.82
N ILE A 819 13.63 -23.00 -18.21
CA ILE A 819 13.93 -24.34 -18.72
C ILE A 819 12.75 -24.79 -19.59
N PRO A 820 12.92 -24.98 -20.91
CA PRO A 820 11.89 -25.59 -21.75
C PRO A 820 11.46 -26.95 -21.19
N LEU A 821 10.16 -27.13 -20.95
CA LEU A 821 9.60 -28.33 -20.33
C LEU A 821 8.66 -29.08 -21.29
N LEU A 822 7.67 -28.38 -21.81
CA LEU A 822 6.60 -28.88 -22.66
C LEU A 822 6.75 -28.30 -24.07
N ARG A 823 6.36 -29.08 -25.08
CA ARG A 823 6.30 -28.60 -26.46
C ARG A 823 5.09 -27.69 -26.68
N SER A 824 5.22 -26.74 -27.61
CA SER A 824 4.13 -25.85 -28.04
C SER A 824 3.16 -26.48 -29.03
N ASP A 825 3.57 -27.55 -29.73
CA ASP A 825 2.76 -28.33 -30.69
C ASP A 825 2.15 -29.60 -30.07
N ARG A 826 2.10 -29.68 -28.73
CA ARG A 826 1.60 -30.86 -28.02
C ARG A 826 0.08 -31.04 -28.15
N SER A 827 -0.37 -32.29 -28.17
CA SER A 827 -1.78 -32.62 -27.99
C SER A 827 -2.24 -32.35 -26.54
N PRO A 828 -3.55 -32.15 -26.29
CA PRO A 828 -4.07 -31.90 -24.94
C PRO A 828 -3.85 -33.07 -23.96
N LEU A 829 -3.76 -32.74 -22.67
CA LEU A 829 -3.60 -33.71 -21.57
C LEU A 829 -4.72 -34.78 -21.58
N PRO A 830 -4.39 -36.09 -21.69
CA PRO A 830 -5.39 -37.14 -21.72
C PRO A 830 -6.34 -37.10 -20.53
N VAL A 831 -7.65 -37.24 -20.79
CA VAL A 831 -8.70 -37.13 -19.77
C VAL A 831 -8.45 -38.01 -18.52
N PRO A 832 -7.95 -39.26 -18.61
CA PRO A 832 -7.59 -40.05 -17.43
C PRO A 832 -6.48 -39.41 -16.59
N VAL A 833 -5.44 -38.87 -17.23
CA VAL A 833 -4.30 -38.20 -16.56
C VAL A 833 -4.75 -36.90 -15.92
N LYS A 834 -5.61 -36.13 -16.60
CA LYS A 834 -6.20 -34.92 -16.03
C LYS A 834 -7.03 -35.24 -14.77
N SER A 835 -7.98 -36.18 -14.90
CA SER A 835 -8.94 -36.51 -13.84
C SER A 835 -8.26 -37.04 -12.56
N ILE A 836 -7.23 -37.88 -12.68
CA ILE A 836 -6.53 -38.42 -11.50
C ILE A 836 -5.66 -37.36 -10.79
N LEU A 837 -5.22 -36.31 -11.49
CA LEU A 837 -4.53 -35.18 -10.88
C LEU A 837 -5.51 -34.25 -10.16
N GLU A 838 -6.70 -34.02 -10.74
CA GLU A 838 -7.78 -33.25 -10.11
C GLU A 838 -8.30 -33.97 -8.84
N GLU A 839 -8.58 -35.28 -8.90
CA GLU A 839 -8.92 -36.12 -7.72
C GLU A 839 -7.85 -36.01 -6.61
N GLY A 840 -6.58 -35.95 -7.00
CA GLY A 840 -5.45 -35.81 -6.08
C GLY A 840 -5.36 -34.43 -5.42
N ILE A 841 -5.63 -33.37 -6.18
CA ILE A 841 -5.66 -31.98 -5.67
C ILE A 841 -6.83 -31.82 -4.70
N ASP A 842 -8.02 -32.32 -5.02
CA ASP A 842 -9.19 -32.25 -4.13
C ASP A 842 -8.96 -33.05 -2.84
N LEU A 843 -8.40 -34.27 -2.93
CA LEU A 843 -8.01 -35.06 -1.76
C LEU A 843 -6.92 -34.35 -0.93
N PHE A 844 -5.98 -33.65 -1.58
CA PHE A 844 -4.97 -32.84 -0.89
C PHE A 844 -5.58 -31.67 -0.13
N GLN A 845 -6.53 -30.96 -0.72
CA GLN A 845 -7.24 -29.88 -0.06
C GLN A 845 -8.10 -30.41 1.09
N LEU A 846 -8.84 -31.50 0.91
CA LEU A 846 -9.68 -32.11 1.95
C LEU A 846 -8.84 -32.54 3.16
N HIS A 847 -7.72 -33.24 2.92
CA HIS A 847 -6.77 -33.63 3.96
C HIS A 847 -6.16 -32.41 4.67
N SER A 848 -5.70 -31.41 3.91
CA SER A 848 -5.06 -30.20 4.45
C SER A 848 -6.01 -29.35 5.28
N ARG A 849 -7.28 -29.22 4.87
CA ARG A 849 -8.33 -28.51 5.63
C ARG A 849 -8.60 -29.16 7.00
N ARG A 850 -8.51 -30.49 7.09
CA ARG A 850 -8.86 -31.26 8.31
C ARG A 850 -7.67 -31.57 9.24
N HIS A 851 -6.46 -31.73 8.70
CA HIS A 851 -5.29 -32.20 9.44
C HIS A 851 -4.02 -31.31 9.27
N GLY A 852 -4.07 -30.26 8.44
CA GLY A 852 -2.92 -29.39 8.20
C GLY A 852 -1.74 -30.12 7.56
N ARG A 853 -0.55 -30.02 8.15
CA ARG A 853 0.71 -30.60 7.62
C ARG A 853 1.04 -32.01 8.14
N LEU A 854 0.04 -32.84 8.47
CA LEU A 854 0.28 -34.23 8.81
C LEU A 854 0.79 -35.05 7.60
N GLU A 855 1.48 -36.15 7.87
CA GLU A 855 1.94 -37.10 6.86
C GLU A 855 0.75 -37.91 6.31
N SER A 856 0.69 -38.17 5.00
CA SER A 856 -0.41 -38.91 4.37
C SER A 856 -0.62 -40.33 4.93
N ALA A 857 0.41 -40.92 5.53
CA ALA A 857 0.34 -42.21 6.23
C ALA A 857 -0.33 -42.15 7.63
N LYS A 858 -0.74 -40.96 8.10
CA LYS A 858 -1.28 -40.71 9.45
C LYS A 858 -2.43 -39.71 9.41
N GLY A 859 -3.66 -40.19 9.25
CA GLY A 859 -4.85 -39.35 9.25
C GLY A 859 -6.11 -40.12 8.85
N THR A 860 -7.26 -39.44 8.82
CA THR A 860 -8.54 -40.08 8.45
C THR A 860 -8.57 -40.59 7.01
N TYR A 861 -7.74 -40.01 6.11
CA TYR A 861 -7.75 -40.28 4.67
C TYR A 861 -6.56 -41.15 4.16
N ALA A 862 -5.91 -41.92 5.04
CA ALA A 862 -4.69 -42.65 4.70
C ALA A 862 -4.91 -43.81 3.71
N VAL A 863 -6.09 -44.42 3.73
CA VAL A 863 -6.48 -45.50 2.81
C VAL A 863 -6.74 -44.93 1.42
N GLU A 864 -7.43 -43.80 1.35
CA GLU A 864 -7.72 -43.03 0.14
C GLU A 864 -6.43 -42.54 -0.52
N TRP A 865 -5.45 -42.04 0.25
CA TRP A 865 -4.13 -41.72 -0.26
C TRP A 865 -3.43 -42.91 -0.91
N THR A 866 -3.49 -44.08 -0.27
CA THR A 866 -2.85 -45.31 -0.79
C THR A 866 -3.58 -45.82 -2.04
N LYS A 867 -4.91 -45.70 -2.09
CA LYS A 867 -5.72 -46.03 -3.27
C LYS A 867 -5.40 -45.09 -4.45
N TRP A 868 -5.42 -43.79 -4.20
CA TRP A 868 -5.13 -42.75 -5.20
C TRP A 868 -3.70 -42.84 -5.75
N GLU A 869 -2.69 -43.01 -4.90
CA GLU A 869 -1.28 -43.12 -5.34
C GLU A 869 -1.07 -44.32 -6.28
N ASN A 870 -1.77 -45.44 -6.05
CA ASN A 870 -1.78 -46.60 -6.95
C ASN A 870 -2.52 -46.30 -8.27
N GLN A 871 -3.69 -45.66 -8.22
CA GLN A 871 -4.43 -45.22 -9.42
C GLN A 871 -3.60 -44.26 -10.29
N LEU A 872 -2.94 -43.28 -9.67
CA LEU A 872 -2.03 -42.32 -10.30
C LEU A 872 -0.88 -43.03 -11.02
N ARG A 873 -0.19 -43.95 -10.34
CA ARG A 873 0.92 -44.72 -10.92
C ARG A 873 0.49 -45.53 -12.14
N ASN A 874 -0.62 -46.26 -12.03
CA ASN A 874 -1.16 -47.04 -13.15
C ASN A 874 -1.55 -46.14 -14.32
N THR A 875 -2.19 -44.99 -14.05
CA THR A 875 -2.62 -44.04 -15.08
C THR A 875 -1.44 -43.37 -15.80
N LEU A 876 -0.40 -42.94 -15.08
CA LEU A 876 0.81 -42.35 -15.66
C LEU A 876 1.65 -43.38 -16.43
N ILE A 877 1.67 -44.65 -16.01
CA ILE A 877 2.31 -45.73 -16.78
C ILE A 877 1.55 -45.99 -18.08
N ALA A 878 0.21 -46.09 -18.03
CA ALA A 878 -0.64 -46.31 -19.21
C ALA A 878 -0.58 -45.16 -20.23
N ASN A 879 -0.27 -43.93 -19.80
CA ASN A 879 -0.13 -42.75 -20.66
C ASN A 879 1.34 -42.35 -20.88
N SER A 880 2.29 -43.27 -20.65
CA SER A 880 3.72 -42.98 -20.69
C SER A 880 4.24 -42.55 -22.07
N GLU A 881 3.68 -43.05 -23.16
CA GLU A 881 4.01 -42.62 -24.54
C GLU A 881 3.67 -41.13 -24.75
N TYR A 882 2.44 -40.73 -24.40
CA TYR A 882 2.04 -39.31 -24.41
C TYR A 882 2.99 -38.47 -23.55
N LEU A 883 3.21 -38.87 -22.29
CA LEU A 883 4.03 -38.12 -21.35
C LEU A 883 5.48 -37.96 -21.80
N ASN A 884 6.03 -38.92 -22.54
CA ASN A 884 7.34 -38.79 -23.19
C ASN A 884 7.27 -37.84 -24.40
N SER A 885 6.27 -37.96 -25.27
CA SER A 885 6.17 -37.20 -26.52
C SER A 885 6.01 -35.68 -26.34
N VAL A 886 5.32 -35.24 -25.28
CA VAL A 886 5.04 -33.81 -25.04
C VAL A 886 6.19 -33.04 -24.38
N GLN A 887 7.26 -33.72 -23.98
CA GLN A 887 8.42 -33.10 -23.33
C GLN A 887 9.40 -32.53 -24.36
N VAL A 888 10.05 -31.41 -24.01
CA VAL A 888 11.20 -30.90 -24.78
C VAL A 888 12.44 -31.78 -24.49
N PRO A 889 13.23 -32.18 -25.50
CA PRO A 889 14.48 -32.93 -25.31
C PRO A 889 15.43 -32.21 -24.36
N PHE A 890 15.91 -32.93 -23.33
CA PHE A 890 16.63 -32.33 -22.21
C PHE A 890 17.93 -31.62 -22.63
N GLU A 891 18.66 -32.16 -23.60
CA GLU A 891 19.88 -31.55 -24.16
C GLU A 891 19.62 -30.15 -24.76
N SER A 892 18.50 -29.99 -25.48
CA SER A 892 18.09 -28.69 -26.03
C SER A 892 17.74 -27.70 -24.91
N ALA A 893 17.04 -28.16 -23.87
CA ALA A 893 16.72 -27.33 -22.70
C ALA A 893 17.97 -26.90 -21.93
N VAL A 894 18.95 -27.79 -21.73
CA VAL A 894 20.26 -27.47 -21.13
C VAL A 894 21.00 -26.43 -21.95
N GLN A 895 21.06 -26.59 -23.28
CA GLN A 895 21.78 -25.66 -24.15
C GLN A 895 21.13 -24.27 -24.17
N GLN A 896 19.80 -24.17 -24.20
CA GLN A 896 19.10 -22.87 -24.09
C GLN A 896 19.38 -22.18 -22.74
N VAL A 897 19.26 -22.90 -21.63
CA VAL A 897 19.58 -22.40 -20.28
C VAL A 897 21.04 -21.95 -20.17
N ARG A 898 21.98 -22.64 -20.83
CA ARG A 898 23.39 -22.25 -20.87
C ARG A 898 23.62 -20.92 -21.59
N GLU A 899 22.98 -20.69 -22.73
CA GLU A 899 23.08 -19.40 -23.44
C GLU A 899 22.28 -18.25 -22.78
N GLU A 900 21.24 -18.54 -22.00
CA GLU A 900 20.61 -17.59 -21.08
C GLU A 900 21.56 -17.16 -19.96
N LEU A 901 22.15 -18.13 -19.24
CA LEU A 901 23.08 -17.87 -18.14
C LEU A 901 24.35 -17.14 -18.60
N LYS A 902 24.88 -17.46 -19.79
CA LYS A 902 25.98 -16.70 -20.43
C LYS A 902 25.64 -15.21 -20.63
N ARG A 903 24.48 -14.90 -21.23
CA ARG A 903 24.04 -13.52 -21.46
C ARG A 903 23.84 -12.76 -20.14
N ILE A 904 23.33 -13.43 -19.11
CA ILE A 904 23.19 -12.83 -17.76
C ILE A 904 24.56 -12.60 -17.13
N ALA A 905 25.50 -13.55 -17.21
CA ALA A 905 26.85 -13.42 -16.67
C ALA A 905 27.64 -12.25 -17.31
N LYS A 906 27.42 -11.99 -18.60
CA LYS A 906 27.99 -10.85 -19.34
C LYS A 906 27.25 -9.52 -19.15
N GLY A 907 26.09 -9.51 -18.48
CA GLY A 907 25.24 -8.32 -18.34
C GLY A 907 24.45 -7.92 -19.60
N GLU A 908 24.42 -8.78 -20.63
CA GLU A 908 23.73 -8.55 -21.91
C GLU A 908 22.21 -8.79 -21.83
N TYR A 909 21.71 -9.34 -20.72
CA TYR A 909 20.31 -9.69 -20.53
C TYR A 909 19.40 -8.46 -20.40
N LYS A 910 18.56 -8.22 -21.43
CA LYS A 910 17.41 -7.34 -21.34
C LYS A 910 16.20 -8.15 -20.82
N PRO A 911 15.59 -7.80 -19.67
CA PRO A 911 14.35 -8.45 -19.24
C PRO A 911 13.23 -8.16 -20.24
N PRO A 912 12.27 -9.08 -20.44
CA PRO A 912 11.13 -8.85 -21.32
C PRO A 912 10.36 -7.61 -20.88
N SER A 913 10.06 -6.72 -21.84
CA SER A 913 9.28 -5.52 -21.60
C SER A 913 7.83 -5.90 -21.32
N SER A 914 7.46 -5.94 -20.03
CA SER A 914 6.07 -5.71 -19.67
C SER A 914 5.72 -4.29 -20.10
N GLU A 915 4.79 -4.16 -21.06
CA GLU A 915 4.21 -2.88 -21.45
C GLU A 915 3.30 -2.37 -20.32
N LYS A 916 3.94 -1.89 -19.24
CA LYS A 916 3.29 -1.01 -18.31
C LYS A 916 3.04 0.31 -19.04
N THR A 917 1.77 0.70 -19.14
CA THR A 917 1.37 2.05 -19.51
C THR A 917 2.21 3.07 -18.73
N LYS A 918 2.69 4.12 -19.41
CA LYS A 918 3.53 5.15 -18.79
C LYS A 918 2.65 6.13 -18.00
N HIS A 919 2.28 5.72 -16.79
CA HIS A 919 1.56 6.57 -15.83
C HIS A 919 2.39 7.83 -15.57
N GLY A 920 1.75 8.99 -15.36
CA GLY A 920 2.43 10.22 -14.94
C GLY A 920 2.97 11.14 -16.04
N SER A 921 2.98 10.72 -17.31
CA SER A 921 3.61 11.47 -18.42
C SER A 921 2.64 12.28 -19.30
N ILE A 922 1.31 12.16 -19.11
CA ILE A 922 0.31 12.67 -20.06
C ILE A 922 0.42 14.20 -20.20
N THR A 923 0.91 14.62 -21.36
CA THR A 923 1.16 15.99 -21.78
C THR A 923 0.14 16.43 -22.83
N PHE A 924 -0.27 15.54 -23.73
CA PHE A 924 -1.33 15.81 -24.71
C PHE A 924 -2.09 14.57 -25.16
N ALA A 925 -3.28 14.80 -25.74
CA ALA A 925 -4.04 13.82 -26.50
C ALA A 925 -3.83 14.07 -28.00
N ALA A 926 -3.59 13.01 -28.77
CA ALA A 926 -3.43 13.10 -30.22
C ALA A 926 -3.87 11.81 -30.92
N ILE A 927 -4.16 11.92 -32.21
CA ILE A 927 -4.40 10.75 -33.07
C ILE A 927 -3.08 10.42 -33.77
N ASN A 928 -2.55 9.23 -33.50
CA ASN A 928 -1.25 8.76 -33.99
C ASN A 928 -1.43 8.19 -35.41
N LEU A 929 -0.82 8.81 -36.42
CA LEU A 929 -1.04 8.47 -37.83
C LEU A 929 0.02 7.51 -38.38
N PRO A 930 -0.37 6.51 -39.20
CA PRO A 930 0.58 5.65 -39.91
C PRO A 930 1.54 6.43 -40.81
N VAL A 931 2.78 6.60 -40.36
CA VAL A 931 3.85 7.35 -41.04
C VAL A 931 4.03 6.89 -42.50
N THR A 932 3.87 5.60 -42.79
CA THR A 932 3.92 5.04 -44.15
C THR A 932 2.82 5.57 -45.08
N GLN A 933 1.62 5.81 -44.57
CA GLN A 933 0.52 6.40 -45.36
C GLN A 933 0.79 7.89 -45.61
N VAL A 934 1.32 8.61 -44.61
CA VAL A 934 1.70 10.03 -44.73
C VAL A 934 2.83 10.23 -45.76
N HIS A 935 3.85 9.37 -45.77
CA HIS A 935 4.86 9.37 -46.84
C HIS A 935 4.27 9.04 -48.22
N SER A 936 3.43 8.01 -48.33
CA SER A 936 2.79 7.66 -49.61
C SER A 936 1.93 8.79 -50.18
N LEU A 937 1.27 9.58 -49.32
CA LEU A 937 0.55 10.79 -49.71
C LEU A 937 1.51 11.87 -50.23
N LEU A 938 2.61 12.13 -49.52
CA LEU A 938 3.62 13.11 -49.94
C LEU A 938 4.24 12.77 -51.30
N GLU A 939 4.54 11.49 -51.57
CA GLU A 939 5.08 11.07 -52.87
C GLU A 939 4.05 11.22 -54.01
N LYS A 940 2.77 10.93 -53.77
CA LYS A 940 1.69 11.18 -54.76
C LYS A 940 1.52 12.67 -55.07
N LEU A 941 1.65 13.53 -54.07
CA LEU A 941 1.62 14.99 -54.24
C LEU A 941 2.88 15.50 -54.97
N ALA A 942 4.05 14.90 -54.73
CA ALA A 942 5.29 15.19 -55.47
C ALA A 942 5.25 14.73 -56.94
N ALA A 943 4.51 13.65 -57.23
CA ALA A 943 4.30 13.15 -58.58
C ALA A 943 3.37 14.07 -59.39
N SER A 944 2.34 14.64 -58.75
CA SER A 944 1.30 15.47 -59.39
C SER A 944 1.60 16.98 -59.42
N ASN A 945 2.33 17.53 -58.46
CA ASN A 945 2.55 18.98 -58.34
C ASN A 945 4.04 19.38 -58.45
N PRO A 946 4.43 20.21 -59.46
CA PRO A 946 5.83 20.67 -59.62
C PRO A 946 6.37 21.51 -58.45
N THR A 947 5.54 22.36 -57.84
CA THR A 947 5.94 23.20 -56.70
C THR A 947 6.22 22.33 -55.47
N MET A 948 5.41 21.28 -55.25
CA MET A 948 5.66 20.32 -54.18
C MET A 948 6.92 19.49 -54.42
N ARG A 949 7.19 19.11 -55.67
CA ARG A 949 8.44 18.44 -56.06
C ARG A 949 9.66 19.30 -55.71
N SER A 950 9.64 20.58 -56.09
CA SER A 950 10.72 21.53 -55.79
C SER A 950 10.90 21.77 -54.27
N PHE A 951 9.83 21.79 -53.48
CA PHE A 951 9.94 21.88 -52.02
C PHE A 951 10.56 20.64 -51.37
N LEU A 952 10.26 19.44 -51.87
CA LEU A 952 10.85 18.18 -51.39
C LEU A 952 12.27 17.95 -51.90
N GLU A 953 12.68 18.61 -52.98
CA GLU A 953 14.02 18.52 -53.54
C GLU A 953 15.05 19.04 -52.52
N GLY A 954 16.06 18.24 -52.20
CA GLY A 954 16.97 18.48 -51.08
C GLY A 954 16.38 18.22 -49.68
N LYS A 955 15.08 18.44 -49.44
CA LYS A 955 14.45 18.27 -48.12
C LYS A 955 13.96 16.84 -47.82
N LYS A 956 13.64 16.01 -48.84
CA LYS A 956 13.03 14.67 -48.70
C LYS A 956 13.71 13.79 -47.63
N LYS A 957 15.03 13.63 -47.69
CA LYS A 957 15.79 12.81 -46.73
C LYS A 957 15.68 13.33 -45.28
N SER A 958 15.65 14.66 -45.09
CA SER A 958 15.45 15.27 -43.77
C SER A 958 14.02 15.06 -43.24
N ILE A 959 13.02 14.98 -44.12
CA ILE A 959 11.64 14.65 -43.74
C ILE A 959 11.56 13.17 -43.33
N GLU A 960 12.15 12.26 -44.11
CA GLU A 960 12.21 10.82 -43.80
C GLU A 960 12.98 10.51 -42.50
N GLU A 961 14.08 11.22 -42.22
CA GLU A 961 14.85 11.06 -40.99
C GLU A 961 14.14 11.64 -39.75
N LYS A 962 13.34 12.72 -39.91
CA LYS A 962 12.64 13.41 -38.80
C LYS A 962 11.22 12.91 -38.52
N LEU A 963 10.46 12.43 -39.52
CA LEU A 963 9.04 12.05 -39.38
C LEU A 963 8.84 10.67 -38.73
N GLN A 964 9.48 10.42 -37.58
CA GLN A 964 9.37 9.13 -36.89
C GLN A 964 8.00 8.89 -36.25
N ARG A 965 7.19 9.94 -36.03
CA ARG A 965 5.77 9.86 -35.65
C ARG A 965 4.99 11.01 -36.28
N ALA A 966 4.02 10.71 -37.13
CA ALA A 966 3.01 11.66 -37.60
C ALA A 966 1.80 11.61 -36.64
N HIS A 967 1.20 12.77 -36.30
CA HIS A 967 0.03 12.80 -35.43
C HIS A 967 -0.76 14.11 -35.59
N VAL A 968 -2.06 14.08 -35.26
CA VAL A 968 -2.88 15.29 -35.06
C VAL A 968 -3.05 15.53 -33.57
N THR A 969 -2.46 16.60 -33.03
CA THR A 969 -2.70 17.01 -31.64
C THR A 969 -4.14 17.49 -31.48
N LEU A 970 -4.91 16.84 -30.59
CA LEU A 970 -6.29 17.23 -30.27
C LEU A 970 -6.34 18.25 -29.14
N SER A 971 -5.55 18.06 -28.08
CA SER A 971 -5.49 18.97 -26.94
C SER A 971 -4.20 18.79 -26.15
N HIS A 972 -3.59 19.90 -25.72
CA HIS A 972 -2.33 19.93 -24.99
C HIS A 972 -2.50 20.56 -23.60
N LYS A 973 -1.98 19.89 -22.56
CA LYS A 973 -2.20 20.21 -21.13
C LYS A 973 -1.87 21.67 -20.76
N ARG A 974 -0.80 22.24 -21.33
CA ARG A 974 -0.40 23.64 -21.05
C ARG A 974 -1.27 24.68 -21.77
N SER A 975 -2.06 24.29 -22.77
CA SER A 975 -2.85 25.20 -23.60
C SER A 975 -4.32 25.20 -23.20
N HIS A 976 -4.87 24.04 -22.83
CA HIS A 976 -6.31 23.85 -22.58
C HIS A 976 -6.62 23.29 -21.17
N GLY A 977 -5.61 23.04 -20.33
CA GLY A 977 -5.77 22.42 -19.01
C GLY A 977 -5.83 20.89 -19.04
N VAL A 978 -5.93 20.29 -17.85
CA VAL A 978 -5.93 18.82 -17.68
C VAL A 978 -7.24 18.20 -18.12
N ALA A 979 -8.39 18.75 -17.68
CA ALA A 979 -9.70 18.20 -18.01
C ALA A 979 -9.95 18.14 -19.53
N ALA A 980 -9.50 19.15 -20.27
CA ALA A 980 -9.57 19.18 -21.73
C ALA A 980 -8.67 18.14 -22.44
N VAL A 981 -7.69 17.53 -21.76
CA VAL A 981 -6.94 16.37 -22.27
C VAL A 981 -7.61 15.07 -21.79
N ALA A 982 -7.99 15.02 -20.51
CA ALA A 982 -8.57 13.86 -19.87
C ALA A 982 -9.90 13.39 -20.51
N ARG A 983 -10.73 14.33 -21.00
CA ARG A 983 -12.02 14.05 -21.66
C ARG A 983 -11.93 13.17 -22.91
N TYR A 984 -10.75 13.01 -23.53
CA TYR A 984 -10.57 12.05 -24.64
C TYR A 984 -10.38 10.60 -24.17
N GLY A 985 -10.25 10.35 -22.86
CA GLY A 985 -10.00 9.02 -22.29
C GLY A 985 -11.07 7.96 -22.64
N GLN A 986 -12.31 8.39 -22.89
CA GLN A 986 -13.37 7.48 -23.34
C GLN A 986 -13.12 6.89 -24.75
N HIS A 987 -12.27 7.52 -25.56
CA HIS A 987 -11.91 7.11 -26.92
C HIS A 987 -10.49 6.54 -27.03
N LEU A 988 -9.77 6.35 -25.92
CA LEU A 988 -8.38 5.89 -25.92
C LEU A 988 -8.24 4.54 -26.66
N ASN A 989 -7.20 4.43 -27.48
CA ASN A 989 -6.89 3.29 -28.36
C ASN A 989 -7.97 2.97 -29.41
N ARG A 990 -8.91 3.88 -29.70
CA ARG A 990 -9.85 3.74 -30.82
C ARG A 990 -9.31 4.41 -32.08
N GLU A 991 -9.51 3.76 -33.22
CA GLU A 991 -9.30 4.34 -34.55
C GLU A 991 -10.21 5.57 -34.75
N VAL A 992 -9.61 6.70 -35.15
CA VAL A 992 -10.32 7.92 -35.53
C VAL A 992 -10.00 8.26 -36.98
N PRO A 993 -11.00 8.38 -37.87
CA PRO A 993 -10.77 8.81 -39.25
C PRO A 993 -10.45 10.31 -39.30
N ILE A 994 -9.48 10.67 -40.15
CA ILE A 994 -9.03 12.04 -40.43
C ILE A 994 -9.02 12.26 -41.94
N GLN A 995 -9.50 13.42 -42.38
CA GLN A 995 -9.34 13.89 -43.76
C GLN A 995 -8.26 14.96 -43.82
N LEU A 996 -7.23 14.73 -44.65
CA LEU A 996 -6.18 15.69 -44.95
C LEU A 996 -6.57 16.45 -46.23
N THR A 997 -6.87 17.74 -46.09
CA THR A 997 -7.47 18.59 -47.13
C THR A 997 -6.48 19.52 -47.80
N GLU A 998 -5.40 19.91 -47.11
CA GLU A 998 -4.46 20.93 -47.59
C GLU A 998 -3.07 20.69 -47.01
N LEU A 999 -2.04 21.15 -47.72
CA LEU A 999 -0.68 21.30 -47.23
C LEU A 999 -0.32 22.79 -47.17
N ILE A 1000 0.18 23.25 -46.01
CA ILE A 1000 0.76 24.60 -45.87
C ILE A 1000 2.23 24.45 -45.50
N PHE A 1001 3.11 25.20 -46.18
CA PHE A 1001 4.56 25.07 -46.02
C PHE A 1001 5.31 26.37 -46.32
N ASN A 1002 6.48 26.54 -45.72
CA ASN A 1002 7.48 27.51 -46.10
C ASN A 1002 8.88 26.91 -45.92
N ASP A 1003 9.95 27.71 -46.00
CA ASP A 1003 11.30 27.17 -45.90
C ASP A 1003 11.66 26.55 -44.53
N ASN A 1004 10.96 26.96 -43.48
CA ASN A 1004 11.24 26.60 -42.09
C ASN A 1004 10.35 25.48 -41.54
N MET A 1005 9.16 25.26 -42.10
CA MET A 1005 8.21 24.26 -41.58
C MET A 1005 7.14 23.86 -42.62
N ALA A 1006 6.58 22.66 -42.47
CA ALA A 1006 5.47 22.17 -43.29
C ALA A 1006 4.48 21.31 -42.47
N ALA A 1007 3.19 21.46 -42.75
CA ALA A 1007 2.12 20.69 -42.10
C ALA A 1007 0.89 20.51 -42.99
N PHE A 1008 0.18 19.39 -42.85
CA PHE A 1008 -1.13 19.19 -43.46
C PHE A 1008 -2.25 19.74 -42.56
N THR A 1009 -3.24 20.45 -43.13
CA THR A 1009 -4.54 20.71 -42.48
C THR A 1009 -5.28 19.39 -42.31
N ALA A 1010 -5.86 19.16 -41.13
CA ALA A 1010 -6.56 17.93 -40.79
C ALA A 1010 -7.98 18.21 -40.26
N HIS A 1011 -8.97 17.50 -40.80
CA HIS A 1011 -10.33 17.47 -40.27
C HIS A 1011 -10.57 16.13 -39.57
N VAL A 1012 -10.93 16.18 -38.29
CA VAL A 1012 -11.14 15.00 -37.46
C VAL A 1012 -12.59 14.54 -37.57
N GLY A 1013 -12.81 13.24 -37.79
CA GLY A 1013 -14.12 12.64 -37.95
C GLY A 1013 -14.81 12.24 -36.63
N SER A 1014 -15.71 11.27 -36.74
CA SER A 1014 -16.53 10.75 -35.64
C SER A 1014 -16.24 9.28 -35.34
N VAL A 1015 -16.49 8.87 -34.09
CA VAL A 1015 -16.41 7.49 -33.61
C VAL A 1015 -17.71 7.16 -32.88
N ASP A 1016 -18.34 6.02 -33.19
CA ASP A 1016 -19.66 5.60 -32.67
C ASP A 1016 -20.77 6.67 -32.80
N GLY A 1017 -20.63 7.60 -33.74
CA GLY A 1017 -21.54 8.74 -33.94
C GLY A 1017 -21.18 10.01 -33.14
N GLU A 1018 -20.24 9.96 -32.20
CA GLU A 1018 -19.72 11.15 -31.50
C GLU A 1018 -18.59 11.79 -32.32
N THR A 1019 -18.72 13.08 -32.66
CA THR A 1019 -17.68 13.83 -33.40
C THR A 1019 -16.52 14.18 -32.47
N ILE A 1020 -15.29 13.84 -32.85
CA ILE A 1020 -14.10 14.10 -32.02
C ILE A 1020 -13.66 15.55 -32.19
N VAL A 1021 -14.22 16.44 -31.36
CA VAL A 1021 -13.91 17.88 -31.38
C VAL A 1021 -12.46 18.14 -30.94
N CYS A 1022 -11.63 18.66 -31.85
CA CYS A 1022 -10.30 19.19 -31.53
C CYS A 1022 -10.40 20.48 -30.69
N LYS A 1023 -9.38 20.77 -29.87
CA LYS A 1023 -9.25 22.04 -29.12
C LYS A 1023 -8.27 23.04 -29.73
N ASN A 1024 -7.37 22.60 -30.61
CA ASN A 1024 -6.57 23.52 -31.41
C ASN A 1024 -7.44 24.15 -32.51
N GLU A 1025 -7.34 25.47 -32.70
CA GLU A 1025 -8.11 26.22 -33.72
C GLU A 1025 -7.84 25.72 -35.16
N TRP A 1026 -6.60 25.33 -35.42
CA TRP A 1026 -6.19 24.65 -36.65
C TRP A 1026 -5.62 23.26 -36.35
N PRO A 1027 -6.42 22.18 -36.47
CA PRO A 1027 -5.91 20.82 -36.34
C PRO A 1027 -5.03 20.49 -37.55
N HIS A 1028 -3.82 20.02 -37.30
CA HIS A 1028 -2.82 19.78 -38.35
C HIS A 1028 -1.89 18.62 -38.01
N VAL A 1029 -1.22 18.11 -39.04
CA VAL A 1029 -0.12 17.13 -38.94
C VAL A 1029 1.18 17.84 -39.30
N THR A 1030 2.04 18.13 -38.32
CA THR A 1030 3.38 18.67 -38.59
C THR A 1030 4.25 17.59 -39.24
N LEU A 1031 4.79 17.90 -40.41
CA LEU A 1031 5.61 16.97 -41.21
C LEU A 1031 7.11 17.19 -40.98
N TRP A 1032 7.53 18.44 -40.88
CA TRP A 1032 8.93 18.82 -40.80
C TRP A 1032 9.10 20.23 -40.26
N THR A 1033 10.20 20.44 -39.54
CA THR A 1033 10.71 21.76 -39.14
C THR A 1033 12.21 21.84 -39.40
N ALA A 1034 12.70 23.05 -39.69
CA ALA A 1034 14.11 23.39 -39.76
C ALA A 1034 14.80 23.23 -38.38
N GLU A 1035 16.13 23.28 -38.36
CA GLU A 1035 16.88 23.21 -37.10
C GLU A 1035 16.63 24.46 -36.24
N GLY A 1036 16.42 24.26 -34.93
CA GLY A 1036 16.00 25.31 -34.00
C GLY A 1036 14.50 25.63 -33.97
N VAL A 1037 13.75 25.28 -35.02
CA VAL A 1037 12.30 25.54 -35.14
C VAL A 1037 11.49 24.44 -34.45
N THR A 1038 10.58 24.80 -33.53
CA THR A 1038 9.77 23.84 -32.79
C THR A 1038 8.49 23.47 -33.54
N ALA A 1039 8.02 22.23 -33.38
CA ALA A 1039 6.75 21.78 -33.96
C ALA A 1039 5.52 22.58 -33.47
N LYS A 1040 5.64 23.33 -32.36
CA LYS A 1040 4.58 24.24 -31.90
C LYS A 1040 4.39 25.43 -32.86
N GLU A 1041 5.44 25.91 -33.50
CA GLU A 1041 5.38 27.07 -34.40
C GLU A 1041 4.56 26.79 -35.67
N ALA A 1042 4.36 25.51 -36.03
CA ALA A 1042 3.49 25.10 -37.13
C ALA A 1042 2.06 25.66 -37.00
N ASN A 1043 1.55 25.88 -35.77
CA ASN A 1043 0.25 26.54 -35.53
C ASN A 1043 0.14 27.94 -36.17
N THR A 1044 1.27 28.59 -36.49
CA THR A 1044 1.30 29.91 -37.15
C THR A 1044 1.21 29.85 -38.67
N LEU A 1045 1.33 28.67 -39.30
CA LEU A 1045 1.30 28.51 -40.77
C LEU A 1045 0.08 29.14 -41.46
N PRO A 1046 -1.16 29.05 -40.94
CA PRO A 1046 -2.31 29.74 -41.54
C PRO A 1046 -2.16 31.27 -41.55
N GLN A 1047 -1.62 31.85 -40.48
CA GLN A 1047 -1.33 33.29 -40.42
C GLN A 1047 -0.15 33.65 -41.33
N LEU A 1048 0.90 32.84 -41.39
CA LEU A 1048 2.02 33.05 -42.31
C LEU A 1048 1.58 32.96 -43.78
N TYR A 1049 0.58 32.13 -44.11
CA TYR A 1049 -0.04 32.11 -45.43
C TYR A 1049 -0.85 33.38 -45.71
N ALA A 1050 -1.66 33.85 -44.76
CA ALA A 1050 -2.39 35.12 -44.88
C ALA A 1050 -1.45 36.34 -45.02
N ASP A 1051 -0.30 36.31 -44.35
CA ASP A 1051 0.79 37.28 -44.45
C ASP A 1051 1.60 37.20 -45.76
N GLY A 1052 1.34 36.21 -46.63
CA GLY A 1052 2.11 35.98 -47.87
C GLY A 1052 3.51 35.36 -47.67
N LYS A 1053 3.78 34.80 -46.48
CA LYS A 1053 5.07 34.21 -46.04
C LYS A 1053 5.09 32.68 -46.05
N ALA A 1054 4.05 32.04 -46.60
CA ALA A 1054 3.94 30.59 -46.78
C ALA A 1054 3.13 30.26 -48.04
N SER A 1055 3.33 29.04 -48.54
CA SER A 1055 2.61 28.46 -49.68
C SER A 1055 1.53 27.50 -49.19
N ARG A 1056 0.41 27.42 -49.92
CA ARG A 1056 -0.72 26.51 -49.66
C ARG A 1056 -1.05 25.71 -50.91
N MET A 1057 -1.31 24.41 -50.74
CA MET A 1057 -1.71 23.49 -51.80
C MET A 1057 -2.94 22.70 -51.30
N VAL A 1058 -4.03 22.72 -52.08
CA VAL A 1058 -5.25 21.96 -51.78
C VAL A 1058 -5.09 20.50 -52.26
N ILE A 1059 -5.68 19.56 -51.54
CA ILE A 1059 -5.70 18.13 -51.83
C ILE A 1059 -7.14 17.76 -52.21
N ASP A 1060 -7.36 17.50 -53.50
CA ASP A 1060 -8.67 17.15 -54.07
C ASP A 1060 -8.54 15.85 -54.91
N PRO A 1061 -9.29 14.77 -54.59
CA PRO A 1061 -10.14 14.60 -53.41
C PRO A 1061 -9.32 14.55 -52.10
N PRO A 1062 -9.89 14.99 -50.95
CA PRO A 1062 -9.21 14.94 -49.66
C PRO A 1062 -8.72 13.53 -49.28
N ALA A 1063 -7.50 13.45 -48.74
CA ALA A 1063 -6.88 12.17 -48.40
C ALA A 1063 -7.35 11.66 -47.03
N SER A 1064 -8.11 10.57 -47.02
CA SER A 1064 -8.55 9.91 -45.78
C SER A 1064 -7.44 9.03 -45.19
N VAL A 1065 -7.14 9.21 -43.91
CA VAL A 1065 -6.19 8.42 -43.11
C VAL A 1065 -6.85 8.11 -41.76
N SER A 1066 -6.65 6.93 -41.18
CA SER A 1066 -7.08 6.62 -39.80
C SER A 1066 -5.88 6.28 -38.93
N GLY A 1067 -6.02 6.46 -37.62
CA GLY A 1067 -5.09 5.95 -36.63
C GLY A 1067 -5.68 5.99 -35.22
N PRO A 1068 -5.03 5.36 -34.22
CA PRO A 1068 -5.54 5.32 -32.86
C PRO A 1068 -5.38 6.66 -32.14
N LEU A 1069 -6.38 7.02 -31.32
CA LEU A 1069 -6.25 8.10 -30.34
C LEU A 1069 -5.40 7.61 -29.16
N GLU A 1070 -4.31 8.30 -28.88
CA GLU A 1070 -3.33 7.99 -27.83
C GLU A 1070 -3.09 9.19 -26.90
N PHE A 1071 -2.59 8.90 -25.69
CA PHE A 1071 -2.00 9.89 -24.79
C PHE A 1071 -0.47 9.87 -24.88
N PHE A 1072 0.15 11.05 -24.86
CA PHE A 1072 1.57 11.31 -25.07
C PHE A 1072 2.19 12.05 -23.88
#